data_AF-A0A914LBE7-F1
#
_entry.id   AF-A0A914LBE7-F1
#
_cell.length_a   1.000
_cell.length_b   1.000
_cell.length_c   1.000
_cell.angle_alpha   90.00
_cell.angle_beta   90.00
_cell.angle_gamma   90.00
#
_symmetry.space_group_name_H-M   'P 1'
#
loop_
_entity.id
_entity.type
_entity.pdbx_description
1 polymer ?
#
loop_
_entity_poly.entity_id
_entity_poly.type
_entity_poly.pdbx_seq_one_letter_code
_entity_poly.pdbx_strand_id
1 'polypeptide(L)'
;MEFDEEKSKDVKVDRKNRNDSSKTPKNTEDKKDVLKNLTEKEPAPPVKREPLSLEELLEKKKQMEEVNSKPKFLTKAEREAEALQRRKEEVERKQKELKDLEKQRNKFLSDARKSDRDRRDRDYRRDRDRRSRSRSRTRSKEREERRNERIAEKDRERMQEAIKTRYLGAPKEKRKWGRRLHERKFIFDWEPTDDTSNDYNDLYKERHEVQFLGRGSIAGMDVNQQKKQKSEFYQKLLEQRRSEAEKEQEKHRLKQLQKKQKKEDWDNRHWTKKALNEMTDRDWRIFREDFNITIKGGRVPRPMRHWAEMNLPKDVHDVILEVGYKEPTPIQRQAIPIGLQNRDIIGVAETGSGKTAAFLIPLLCWITTVPKKQAAPIISLDEGTEYEQGPYAIILAPTRELAQQIEIETHKFGDRLGIRTVSVIGGASREDQGIRMRMGVDIVIATPGRLVDVLENRYMSLNLCSYVIMDEADKMLDMGFEPDVTRILEFIPVTNLKPDTEEAEDENKLLENYTSKKKYRQTVMFTATMSSAVERVARQYLRRPAIVYIGSAGRPTERVEQIVIMMSEEMKRKKIVELLFEPNLYIPPIIIFVNQKRGADLLGKGLQKIGFNPCILHGGKGQEAREYALDALKTGAKDILVATDVAGRGIDVKDVSLVINYDMTKSIEDYTHRIGRTGRAGKKGKAITFLTPEDKDLFYDLKQCLLESPISSCPIELANHPDAQNKPGTIVQKRRQDETLYR
;
A
#
# COMPACT_ATOMS: atom_id res chain seq x y z
N MET A 1 -59.95 33.85 0.76
CA MET A 1 -59.33 33.03 1.82
C MET A 1 -57.84 33.37 1.89
N GLU A 2 -57.40 34.52 2.42
CA GLU A 2 -57.94 35.32 3.53
C GLU A 2 -58.12 34.48 4.80
N PHE A 3 -57.34 34.79 5.83
CA PHE A 3 -57.79 35.78 6.83
C PHE A 3 -56.59 36.58 7.36
N ASP A 4 -56.80 37.86 7.65
CA ASP A 4 -55.88 38.70 8.40
C ASP A 4 -56.13 38.54 9.92
N GLU A 5 -55.11 38.82 10.75
CA GLU A 5 -55.29 39.78 11.85
C GLU A 5 -53.95 40.30 12.45
N GLU A 6 -54.01 41.51 13.01
CA GLU A 6 -52.91 42.30 13.57
C GLU A 6 -52.30 41.69 14.87
N LYS A 7 -51.09 42.01 15.37
CA LYS A 7 -50.66 43.36 15.82
C LYS A 7 -49.16 43.46 16.22
N SER A 8 -48.52 44.52 15.72
CA SER A 8 -47.52 45.41 16.39
C SER A 8 -46.35 44.88 17.26
N LYS A 9 -45.12 45.23 16.81
CA LYS A 9 -44.01 45.89 17.56
C LYS A 9 -43.21 45.09 18.63
N ASP A 10 -41.90 45.28 18.82
CA ASP A 10 -40.90 46.07 18.06
C ASP A 10 -39.46 45.55 18.23
N VAL A 11 -38.48 46.23 17.59
CA VAL A 11 -37.01 46.04 17.70
C VAL A 11 -36.45 44.73 17.10
N LYS A 12 -36.04 44.80 15.83
CA LYS A 12 -35.12 43.83 15.21
C LYS A 12 -33.78 44.46 14.85
N VAL A 13 -32.70 43.80 15.27
CA VAL A 13 -31.34 44.01 14.75
C VAL A 13 -31.09 43.00 13.63
N ASP A 14 -30.69 43.43 12.42
CA ASP A 14 -29.65 42.70 11.67
C ASP A 14 -28.98 43.46 10.50
N ARG A 15 -27.63 43.51 10.58
CA ARG A 15 -26.60 43.19 9.55
C ARG A 15 -26.52 43.81 8.14
N LYS A 16 -25.23 44.05 7.80
CA LYS A 16 -24.55 44.11 6.47
C LYS A 16 -24.86 45.36 5.63
N ASN A 17 -23.85 46.02 5.04
CA ASN A 17 -22.92 45.42 4.06
C ASN A 17 -21.69 46.33 3.78
N ARG A 18 -20.75 45.88 2.91
CA ARG A 18 -19.68 46.67 2.21
C ARG A 18 -18.51 47.22 3.09
N ASN A 19 -17.32 47.55 2.56
CA ASN A 19 -16.59 47.14 1.33
C ASN A 19 -15.08 47.43 1.47
N ASP A 20 -14.25 46.76 0.65
CA ASP A 20 -12.92 47.23 0.21
C ASP A 20 -13.08 48.23 -0.97
N SER A 21 -12.18 49.15 -1.33
CA SER A 21 -10.78 49.40 -0.93
C SER A 21 -10.28 50.81 -1.33
N SER A 22 -9.06 51.15 -0.91
CA SER A 22 -8.03 51.91 -1.68
C SER A 22 -7.71 53.41 -1.44
N LYS A 23 -6.39 53.69 -1.50
CA LYS A 23 -5.67 54.88 -2.04
C LYS A 23 -5.66 56.28 -1.35
N THR A 24 -4.61 56.49 -0.53
CA THR A 24 -3.59 57.57 -0.66
C THR A 24 -4.09 59.07 -0.61
N PRO A 25 -3.38 60.15 -1.03
CA PRO A 25 -3.05 61.21 -0.04
C PRO A 25 -3.22 62.71 -0.46
N LYS A 26 -2.87 63.60 0.49
CA LYS A 26 -2.55 65.06 0.38
C LYS A 26 -3.68 66.12 0.40
N ASN A 27 -3.44 67.11 1.27
CA ASN A 27 -3.67 68.56 1.15
C ASN A 27 -5.09 69.16 1.06
N THR A 28 -5.11 70.49 1.30
CA THR A 28 -6.24 71.44 1.33
C THR A 28 -7.26 71.17 2.45
N GLU A 29 -7.65 72.13 3.29
CA GLU A 29 -8.33 73.41 2.98
C GLU A 29 -9.69 73.15 2.31
N ASP A 30 -10.83 73.68 2.78
CA ASP A 30 -11.08 74.64 3.88
C ASP A 30 -12.58 74.63 4.24
N LYS A 31 -12.99 75.30 5.33
CA LYS A 31 -14.31 75.99 5.52
C LYS A 31 -15.65 75.18 5.33
N LYS A 32 -16.77 75.46 6.03
CA LYS A 32 -17.11 76.29 7.21
C LYS A 32 -18.58 75.97 7.62
N ASP A 33 -19.20 76.88 8.39
CA ASP A 33 -20.67 77.13 8.47
C ASP A 33 -21.53 76.06 9.19
N VAL A 34 -22.67 76.36 9.81
CA VAL A 34 -23.42 77.61 10.08
C VAL A 34 -24.30 77.32 11.33
N LEU A 35 -24.67 78.21 12.27
CA LEU A 35 -24.23 79.54 12.74
C LEU A 35 -24.96 79.71 14.15
N LYS A 36 -25.25 80.82 14.85
CA LYS A 36 -25.10 82.29 14.75
C LYS A 36 -25.31 82.90 16.16
N ASN A 37 -24.56 83.95 16.54
CA ASN A 37 -25.11 85.21 17.08
C ASN A 37 -24.01 86.21 17.52
N LEU A 38 -24.00 87.38 16.85
CA LEU A 38 -23.84 88.76 17.38
C LEU A 38 -22.59 89.07 18.25
N THR A 39 -21.79 90.10 18.00
CA THR A 39 -21.88 91.22 17.02
C THR A 39 -20.47 91.77 16.69
N GLU A 40 -20.37 92.63 15.67
CA GLU A 40 -19.11 93.03 15.01
C GLU A 40 -18.39 94.23 15.65
N LYS A 41 -17.05 94.25 15.56
CA LYS A 41 -16.27 95.39 15.02
C LYS A 41 -14.84 94.96 14.64
N GLU A 42 -14.24 95.71 13.71
CA GLU A 42 -13.07 95.31 12.92
C GLU A 42 -11.69 95.64 13.55
N PRO A 43 -10.60 94.98 13.12
CA PRO A 43 -9.25 95.19 13.65
C PRO A 43 -8.49 96.36 13.00
N ALA A 44 -7.62 97.01 13.77
CA ALA A 44 -6.66 98.00 13.28
C ALA A 44 -5.40 97.34 12.65
N PRO A 45 -4.70 98.01 11.71
CA PRO A 45 -3.59 97.42 10.95
C PRO A 45 -2.28 97.25 11.77
N PRO A 46 -1.41 96.29 11.40
CA PRO A 46 -0.14 96.06 12.07
C PRO A 46 0.89 97.15 11.75
N VAL A 47 1.29 97.92 12.76
CA VAL A 47 2.37 98.91 12.65
C VAL A 47 3.72 98.18 12.57
N LYS A 48 4.46 98.39 11.47
CA LYS A 48 5.88 98.01 11.39
C LYS A 48 6.66 98.76 12.48
N ARG A 49 7.37 98.04 13.34
CA ARG A 49 8.44 98.59 14.17
C ARG A 49 9.77 98.13 13.60
N GLU A 50 10.59 99.08 13.19
CA GLU A 50 11.95 98.81 12.73
C GLU A 50 12.84 98.44 13.93
N PRO A 51 13.85 97.57 13.76
CA PRO A 51 14.75 97.21 14.83
C PRO A 51 15.66 98.39 15.19
N LEU A 52 15.75 98.69 16.50
CA LEU A 52 16.73 99.63 17.06
C LEU A 52 18.16 99.21 16.66
N SER A 53 19.06 100.18 16.51
CA SER A 53 20.41 99.89 15.99
C SER A 53 21.24 99.08 16.99
N LEU A 54 22.25 98.37 16.47
CA LEU A 54 23.21 97.64 17.31
C LEU A 54 23.98 98.58 18.26
N GLU A 55 24.19 99.83 17.85
CA GLU A 55 24.86 100.85 18.66
C GLU A 55 23.95 101.33 19.80
N GLU A 56 22.68 101.64 19.55
CA GLU A 56 21.72 102.02 20.61
C GLU A 56 21.52 100.91 21.65
N LEU A 57 21.55 99.65 21.23
CA LEU A 57 21.46 98.50 22.13
C LEU A 57 22.75 98.31 22.94
N LEU A 58 23.92 98.56 22.34
CA LEU A 58 25.20 98.54 23.07
C LEU A 58 25.33 99.72 24.03
N GLU A 59 24.83 100.91 23.68
CA GLU A 59 24.77 102.07 24.59
C GLU A 59 23.81 101.82 25.76
N LYS A 60 22.58 101.34 25.51
CA LYS A 60 21.66 100.98 26.60
C LYS A 60 22.22 99.87 27.49
N LYS A 61 22.93 98.89 26.92
CA LYS A 61 23.60 97.84 27.70
C LYS A 61 24.77 98.37 28.51
N LYS A 62 25.62 99.25 27.94
CA LYS A 62 26.69 99.95 28.67
C LYS A 62 26.13 100.83 29.79
N GLN A 63 25.10 101.62 29.54
CA GLN A 63 24.43 102.45 30.55
C GLN A 63 23.85 101.58 31.69
N MET A 64 23.25 100.42 31.39
CA MET A 64 22.82 99.47 32.43
C MET A 64 24.01 98.83 33.16
N GLU A 65 25.12 98.52 32.49
CA GLU A 65 26.33 97.98 33.10
C GLU A 65 27.07 99.03 33.98
N GLU A 66 27.04 100.32 33.62
CA GLU A 66 27.55 101.43 34.43
C GLU A 66 26.64 101.79 35.62
N VAL A 67 25.33 101.59 35.49
CA VAL A 67 24.37 101.70 36.60
C VAL A 67 24.49 100.51 37.56
N ASN A 68 24.92 99.34 37.08
CA ASN A 68 25.12 98.13 37.89
C ASN A 68 26.55 97.97 38.44
N SER A 69 27.57 98.62 37.86
CA SER A 69 28.95 98.58 38.36
C SER A 69 29.15 99.38 39.66
N LYS A 70 28.24 100.32 39.94
CA LYS A 70 28.17 101.02 41.22
C LYS A 70 27.38 100.16 42.23
N PRO A 71 27.99 99.68 43.33
CA PRO A 71 27.31 98.81 44.28
C PRO A 71 26.18 99.57 45.00
N LYS A 72 24.93 99.20 44.72
CA LYS A 72 23.76 99.76 45.41
C LYS A 72 23.73 99.30 46.86
N PHE A 73 23.64 100.27 47.78
CA PHE A 73 23.52 100.00 49.21
C PHE A 73 22.09 99.52 49.55
N LEU A 74 21.90 98.20 49.53
CA LEU A 74 20.70 97.56 50.06
C LEU A 74 20.72 97.60 51.59
N THR A 75 19.61 98.02 52.21
CA THR A 75 19.47 98.01 53.68
C THR A 75 19.53 96.58 54.24
N LYS A 76 19.69 96.45 55.56
CA LYS A 76 19.76 95.12 56.21
C LYS A 76 18.50 94.29 55.96
N ALA A 77 17.31 94.92 56.08
CA ALA A 77 16.02 94.25 55.87
C ALA A 77 15.83 93.80 54.42
N GLU A 78 16.22 94.60 53.44
CA GLU A 78 16.13 94.24 52.01
C GLU A 78 17.07 93.08 51.67
N ARG A 79 18.30 93.07 52.22
CA ARG A 79 19.24 91.93 52.07
C ARG A 79 18.71 90.65 52.71
N GLU A 80 18.07 90.74 53.87
CA GLU A 80 17.44 89.59 54.53
C GLU A 80 16.22 89.08 53.74
N ALA A 81 15.44 89.97 53.13
CA ALA A 81 14.33 89.63 52.25
C ALA A 81 14.79 88.97 50.93
N GLU A 82 15.81 89.51 50.26
CA GLU A 82 16.36 88.94 49.03
C GLU A 82 17.03 87.58 49.30
N ALA A 83 17.76 87.44 50.42
CA ALA A 83 18.30 86.15 50.86
C ALA A 83 17.18 85.13 51.15
N LEU A 84 16.04 85.56 51.73
CA LEU A 84 14.87 84.72 51.92
C LEU A 84 14.19 84.32 50.59
N GLN A 85 14.15 85.18 49.58
CA GLN A 85 13.66 84.82 48.24
C GLN A 85 14.57 83.78 47.58
N ARG A 86 15.88 84.05 47.47
CA ARG A 86 16.84 83.11 46.88
C ARG A 86 16.82 81.74 47.59
N ARG A 87 16.66 81.73 48.93
CA ARG A 87 16.55 80.49 49.72
C ARG A 87 15.22 79.76 49.51
N LYS A 88 14.12 80.46 49.24
CA LYS A 88 12.85 79.84 48.82
C LYS A 88 12.96 79.24 47.42
N GLU A 89 13.53 79.96 46.46
CA GLU A 89 13.75 79.49 45.09
C GLU A 89 14.64 78.24 45.05
N GLU A 90 15.71 78.20 45.87
CA GLU A 90 16.59 77.03 45.96
C GLU A 90 15.87 75.80 46.56
N VAL A 91 15.02 76.02 47.57
CA VAL A 91 14.16 74.96 48.15
C VAL A 91 13.12 74.47 47.13
N GLU A 92 12.49 75.37 46.38
CA GLU A 92 11.54 75.00 45.31
C GLU A 92 12.22 74.21 44.20
N ARG A 93 13.43 74.62 43.77
CA ARG A 93 14.22 73.87 42.78
C ARG A 93 14.55 72.45 43.27
N LYS A 94 14.98 72.30 44.52
CA LYS A 94 15.24 71.00 45.15
C LYS A 94 13.96 70.15 45.29
N GLN A 95 12.81 70.74 45.59
CA GLN A 95 11.52 70.02 45.58
C GLN A 95 11.11 69.58 44.17
N LYS A 96 11.45 70.35 43.13
CA LYS A 96 11.17 70.02 41.73
C LYS A 96 12.04 68.86 41.26
N GLU A 97 13.34 68.90 41.55
CA GLU A 97 14.30 67.81 41.32
C GLU A 97 13.85 66.51 42.01
N LEU A 98 13.41 66.58 43.27
CA LEU A 98 12.84 65.42 44.00
C LEU A 98 11.60 64.85 43.30
N LYS A 99 10.63 65.69 42.90
CA LYS A 99 9.41 65.24 42.22
C LYS A 99 9.69 64.63 40.85
N ASP A 100 10.70 65.10 40.13
CA ASP A 100 11.07 64.52 38.83
C ASP A 100 11.87 63.22 38.98
N LEU A 101 12.68 63.07 40.04
CA LEU A 101 13.27 61.78 40.45
C LEU A 101 12.19 60.76 40.85
N GLU A 102 11.15 61.16 41.59
CA GLU A 102 10.00 60.28 41.90
C GLU A 102 9.27 59.82 40.64
N LYS A 103 9.05 60.69 39.64
CA LYS A 103 8.45 60.31 38.36
C LYS A 103 9.32 59.28 37.62
N GLN A 104 10.64 59.48 37.57
CA GLN A 104 11.56 58.53 36.94
C GLN A 104 11.54 57.16 37.66
N ARG A 105 11.61 57.15 38.99
CA ARG A 105 11.52 55.95 39.84
C ARG A 105 10.19 55.21 39.62
N ASN A 106 9.07 55.92 39.58
CA ASN A 106 7.75 55.32 39.37
C ASN A 106 7.59 54.78 37.94
N LYS A 107 8.14 55.45 36.92
CA LYS A 107 8.16 54.94 35.54
C LYS A 107 8.95 53.63 35.46
N PHE A 108 10.17 53.60 35.99
CA PHE A 108 11.02 52.40 36.06
C PHE A 108 10.31 51.23 36.77
N LEU A 109 9.68 51.49 37.92
CA LEU A 109 8.87 50.49 38.64
C LEU A 109 7.65 50.02 37.83
N SER A 110 7.05 50.86 37.00
CA SER A 110 5.91 50.48 36.15
C SER A 110 6.33 49.57 34.98
N ASP A 111 7.47 49.85 34.36
CA ASP A 111 8.00 49.05 33.25
C ASP A 111 8.57 47.70 33.74
N ALA A 112 9.19 47.68 34.93
CA ALA A 112 9.55 46.43 35.62
C ALA A 112 8.30 45.58 35.96
N ARG A 113 7.23 46.21 36.49
CA ARG A 113 5.96 45.51 36.78
C ARG A 113 5.22 45.02 35.54
N LYS A 114 5.44 45.61 34.35
CA LYS A 114 4.94 45.08 33.07
C LYS A 114 5.66 43.80 32.69
N SER A 115 6.99 43.80 32.62
CA SER A 115 7.75 42.62 32.17
C SER A 115 7.56 41.40 33.08
N ASP A 116 7.31 41.61 34.38
CA ASP A 116 6.98 40.52 35.30
C ASP A 116 5.54 40.00 35.19
N ARG A 117 4.58 40.82 34.72
CA ARG A 117 3.24 40.35 34.33
C ARG A 117 3.29 39.51 33.05
N ASP A 118 4.04 39.95 32.05
CA ASP A 118 4.20 39.24 30.76
C ASP A 118 4.91 37.87 30.90
N ARG A 119 5.61 37.65 32.02
CA ARG A 119 6.10 36.33 32.44
C ARG A 119 4.99 35.48 33.05
N ARG A 120 4.32 35.97 34.11
CA ARG A 120 3.28 35.22 34.84
C ARG A 120 2.07 34.85 33.97
N ASP A 121 1.71 35.67 32.98
CA ASP A 121 0.59 35.41 32.07
C ASP A 121 0.88 34.31 31.03
N ARG A 122 2.16 33.91 30.84
CA ARG A 122 2.51 32.72 30.03
C ARG A 122 2.23 31.42 30.79
N ASP A 123 2.56 31.38 32.08
CA ASP A 123 2.40 30.16 32.89
C ASP A 123 0.93 29.91 33.25
N TYR A 124 0.16 30.96 33.60
CA TYR A 124 -1.28 30.83 33.87
C TYR A 124 -2.11 30.32 32.68
N ARG A 125 -1.62 30.51 31.44
CA ARG A 125 -2.25 29.97 30.23
C ARG A 125 -1.94 28.49 30.00
N ARG A 126 -1.00 27.88 30.75
CA ARG A 126 -0.56 26.49 30.54
C ARG A 126 -1.47 25.45 31.21
N ASP A 127 -2.04 25.76 32.38
CA ASP A 127 -2.89 24.80 33.12
C ASP A 127 -4.39 24.89 32.79
N ARG A 128 -4.89 26.03 32.31
CA ARG A 128 -6.34 26.18 32.03
C ARG A 128 -6.85 25.41 30.81
N ASP A 129 -5.95 24.82 30.01
CA ASP A 129 -6.26 24.12 28.76
C ASP A 129 -6.56 22.61 28.94
N ARG A 130 -6.62 22.12 30.19
CA ARG A 130 -6.88 20.71 30.53
C ARG A 130 -8.36 20.31 30.70
N ARG A 131 -9.33 21.24 30.67
CA ARG A 131 -10.77 20.93 30.88
C ARG A 131 -11.72 21.58 29.88
N SER A 132 -11.72 21.12 28.61
CA SER A 132 -12.91 21.21 27.72
C SER A 132 -12.88 20.19 26.57
N ARG A 133 -13.63 19.08 26.71
CA ARG A 133 -13.82 18.05 25.66
C ARG A 133 -14.86 18.49 24.62
N SER A 134 -14.59 19.56 23.85
CA SER A 134 -15.55 20.05 22.83
C SER A 134 -14.95 20.93 21.70
N ARG A 135 -13.64 20.85 21.43
CA ARG A 135 -12.94 21.76 20.49
C ARG A 135 -11.99 21.10 19.48
N SER A 136 -12.50 20.19 18.65
CA SER A 136 -11.74 19.67 17.49
C SER A 136 -11.69 20.66 16.32
N ARG A 137 -12.83 21.29 15.97
CA ARG A 137 -12.93 22.18 14.79
C ARG A 137 -12.22 23.53 14.95
N THR A 138 -12.20 24.14 16.14
CA THR A 138 -11.51 25.43 16.36
C THR A 138 -10.00 25.31 16.40
N ARG A 139 -9.46 24.25 17.05
CA ARG A 139 -8.01 23.97 17.07
C ARG A 139 -7.42 23.66 15.68
N SER A 140 -8.24 23.36 14.67
CA SER A 140 -7.79 23.29 13.27
C SER A 140 -7.55 24.69 12.71
N LYS A 141 -8.55 25.57 12.79
CA LYS A 141 -8.45 26.94 12.26
C LYS A 141 -7.33 27.74 12.89
N GLU A 142 -7.20 27.72 14.22
CA GLU A 142 -6.09 28.38 14.93
C GLU A 142 -4.69 27.84 14.54
N ARG A 143 -4.61 26.61 14.00
CA ARG A 143 -3.37 26.03 13.45
C ARG A 143 -3.14 26.42 11.99
N GLU A 144 -4.19 26.54 11.19
CA GLU A 144 -4.13 27.03 9.81
C GLU A 144 -3.76 28.52 9.76
N GLU A 145 -4.42 29.35 10.58
CA GLU A 145 -4.12 30.78 10.72
C GLU A 145 -2.65 30.99 11.10
N ARG A 146 -2.16 30.35 12.16
CA ARG A 146 -0.74 30.40 12.57
C ARG A 146 0.24 29.79 11.57
N ARG A 147 -0.21 28.89 10.69
CA ARG A 147 0.62 28.35 9.59
C ARG A 147 0.74 29.39 8.48
N ASN A 148 -0.37 30.02 8.12
CA ASN A 148 -0.43 31.03 7.06
C ASN A 148 0.29 32.33 7.47
N GLU A 149 0.18 32.75 8.73
CA GLU A 149 0.96 33.84 9.32
C GLU A 149 2.47 33.63 9.14
N ARG A 150 2.97 32.43 9.48
CA ARG A 150 4.39 32.04 9.34
C ARG A 150 4.86 31.92 7.89
N ILE A 151 3.98 31.48 6.99
CA ILE A 151 4.27 31.45 5.55
C ILE A 151 4.44 32.89 5.06
N ALA A 152 3.45 33.75 5.30
CA ALA A 152 3.50 35.16 4.91
C ALA A 152 4.65 35.93 5.58
N GLU A 153 5.08 35.55 6.78
CA GLU A 153 6.29 36.08 7.44
C GLU A 153 7.56 35.70 6.67
N LYS A 154 7.76 34.40 6.39
CA LYS A 154 8.88 33.89 5.59
C LYS A 154 8.90 34.46 4.15
N ASP A 155 7.74 34.75 3.59
CA ASP A 155 7.62 35.37 2.27
C ASP A 155 7.98 36.87 2.31
N ARG A 156 7.61 37.59 3.37
CA ARG A 156 8.09 38.97 3.59
C ARG A 156 9.62 39.00 3.80
N GLU A 157 10.19 38.02 4.50
CA GLU A 157 11.65 37.87 4.63
C GLU A 157 12.31 37.65 3.26
N ARG A 158 11.84 36.67 2.47
CA ARG A 158 12.31 36.39 1.10
C ARG A 158 12.18 37.60 0.17
N MET A 159 11.08 38.35 0.26
CA MET A 159 10.88 39.58 -0.51
C MET A 159 11.93 40.63 -0.14
N GLN A 160 12.18 40.84 1.16
CA GLN A 160 13.24 41.75 1.61
C GLN A 160 14.63 41.27 1.18
N GLU A 161 14.91 39.97 1.22
CA GLU A 161 16.17 39.37 0.77
C GLU A 161 16.40 39.54 -0.74
N ALA A 162 15.36 39.36 -1.55
CA ALA A 162 15.40 39.65 -2.99
C ALA A 162 15.65 41.14 -3.28
N ILE A 163 15.02 42.05 -2.52
CA ILE A 163 15.25 43.49 -2.61
C ILE A 163 16.70 43.84 -2.21
N LYS A 164 17.18 43.35 -1.05
CA LYS A 164 18.56 43.55 -0.57
C LYS A 164 19.57 43.06 -1.62
N THR A 165 19.38 41.85 -2.13
CA THR A 165 20.20 41.25 -3.19
C THR A 165 20.25 42.10 -4.46
N ARG A 166 19.10 42.67 -4.87
CA ARG A 166 18.99 43.49 -6.08
C ARG A 166 19.67 44.86 -5.97
N TYR A 167 19.58 45.53 -4.82
CA TYR A 167 20.01 46.94 -4.67
C TYR A 167 21.32 47.13 -3.90
N LEU A 168 21.66 46.25 -2.94
CA LEU A 168 22.89 46.34 -2.16
C LEU A 168 24.05 45.53 -2.77
N GLY A 169 23.83 44.88 -3.92
CA GLY A 169 24.87 44.15 -4.64
C GLY A 169 25.43 42.98 -3.84
N ALA A 170 24.56 42.18 -3.21
CA ALA A 170 24.99 40.95 -2.53
C ALA A 170 25.83 40.09 -3.50
N PRO A 171 26.89 39.43 -3.02
CA PRO A 171 27.70 38.57 -3.88
C PRO A 171 26.79 37.49 -4.46
N LYS A 172 26.57 37.53 -5.79
CA LYS A 172 25.89 36.44 -6.48
C LYS A 172 26.67 35.18 -6.14
N GLU A 173 26.07 34.27 -5.37
CA GLU A 173 26.52 32.88 -5.37
C GLU A 173 26.53 32.48 -6.85
N LYS A 174 27.73 32.23 -7.38
CA LYS A 174 27.86 31.65 -8.71
C LYS A 174 27.00 30.40 -8.67
N ARG A 175 26.00 30.33 -9.56
CA ARG A 175 25.08 29.19 -9.69
C ARG A 175 25.90 27.94 -9.45
N LYS A 176 25.53 27.13 -8.45
CA LYS A 176 26.21 25.86 -8.15
C LYS A 176 25.89 24.89 -9.29
N TRP A 177 26.45 25.17 -10.46
CA TRP A 177 26.70 24.20 -11.51
C TRP A 177 27.42 23.08 -10.80
N GLY A 178 26.70 21.97 -10.57
CA GLY A 178 27.17 20.90 -9.69
C GLY A 178 28.60 20.59 -10.05
N ARG A 179 29.53 20.73 -9.08
CA ARG A 179 30.97 20.59 -9.36
C ARG A 179 31.17 19.32 -10.16
N ARG A 180 32.03 19.34 -11.20
CA ARG A 180 32.24 18.22 -12.15
C ARG A 180 32.81 16.97 -11.47
N LEU A 181 31.93 16.32 -10.72
CA LEU A 181 32.12 15.14 -9.86
C LEU A 181 31.04 14.09 -10.18
N HIS A 182 30.02 14.48 -10.97
CA HIS A 182 28.86 13.68 -11.33
C HIS A 182 28.84 13.25 -12.80
N GLU A 183 29.92 13.47 -13.56
CA GLU A 183 30.12 12.92 -14.93
C GLU A 183 30.10 11.37 -14.98
N ARG A 184 29.96 10.70 -13.83
CA ARG A 184 29.81 9.23 -13.68
C ARG A 184 28.49 8.78 -13.04
N LYS A 185 27.63 9.70 -12.58
CA LYS A 185 26.34 9.35 -11.95
C LYS A 185 25.19 10.01 -12.71
N PHE A 186 24.50 9.20 -13.52
CA PHE A 186 23.22 9.60 -14.09
C PHE A 186 22.19 9.72 -12.96
N ILE A 187 21.70 10.94 -12.75
CA ILE A 187 20.53 11.24 -11.93
C ILE A 187 19.40 11.47 -12.94
N PHE A 188 18.33 10.67 -12.86
CA PHE A 188 17.23 10.70 -13.82
C PHE A 188 16.12 11.69 -13.42
N ASP A 189 16.02 12.00 -12.13
CA ASP A 189 15.09 12.98 -11.56
C ASP A 189 15.75 14.35 -11.39
N TRP A 190 14.96 15.41 -11.45
CA TRP A 190 15.39 16.78 -11.12
C TRP A 190 15.47 16.96 -9.61
N GLU A 191 16.46 17.71 -9.11
CA GLU A 191 16.51 18.01 -7.68
C GLU A 191 15.41 19.02 -7.29
N PRO A 192 14.76 18.91 -6.12
CA PRO A 192 13.80 19.91 -5.65
C PRO A 192 14.38 21.34 -5.50
N THR A 193 15.70 21.47 -5.53
CA THR A 193 16.47 22.73 -5.58
C THR A 193 16.49 23.41 -6.96
N ASP A 194 16.14 22.70 -8.03
CA ASP A 194 15.96 23.25 -9.39
C ASP A 194 14.56 23.85 -9.61
N ASP A 195 13.63 23.66 -8.67
CA ASP A 195 12.26 24.19 -8.74
C ASP A 195 12.20 25.72 -8.60
N THR A 196 11.94 26.39 -9.71
CA THR A 196 11.82 27.84 -9.84
C THR A 196 10.42 28.39 -9.50
N SER A 197 9.44 27.55 -9.15
CA SER A 197 8.06 27.98 -8.84
C SER A 197 7.88 28.55 -7.42
N ASN A 198 8.89 28.42 -6.55
CA ASN A 198 8.90 28.85 -5.15
C ASN A 198 8.97 30.38 -4.96
N ASP A 199 7.98 31.10 -5.49
CA ASP A 199 7.83 32.55 -5.34
C ASP A 199 7.48 32.97 -3.89
N TYR A 200 7.70 34.25 -3.58
CA TYR A 200 7.31 34.90 -2.33
C TYR A 200 6.08 35.80 -2.51
N ASN A 201 5.73 36.17 -3.74
CA ASN A 201 4.59 37.05 -4.04
C ASN A 201 3.36 36.22 -4.39
N ASP A 202 2.26 36.41 -3.65
CA ASP A 202 1.05 35.61 -3.79
C ASP A 202 0.42 35.70 -5.19
N LEU A 203 0.58 36.83 -5.90
CA LEU A 203 0.18 36.98 -7.32
C LEU A 203 0.89 36.01 -8.28
N TYR A 204 2.07 35.52 -7.90
CA TYR A 204 2.89 34.58 -8.66
C TYR A 204 2.86 33.15 -8.09
N LYS A 205 2.25 32.95 -6.91
CA LYS A 205 1.88 31.63 -6.39
C LYS A 205 0.50 31.22 -6.92
N GLU A 206 -0.53 32.01 -6.61
CA GLU A 206 -1.91 31.82 -7.05
C GLU A 206 -2.12 32.52 -8.40
N ARG A 207 -1.34 32.09 -9.41
CA ARG A 207 -1.43 32.64 -10.77
C ARG A 207 -2.82 32.36 -11.33
N HIS A 208 -3.50 33.41 -11.79
CA HIS A 208 -4.84 33.27 -12.38
C HIS A 208 -4.76 32.43 -13.67
N GLU A 209 -5.23 31.19 -13.61
CA GLU A 209 -5.23 30.28 -14.76
C GLU A 209 -6.05 30.84 -15.94
N VAL A 210 -5.56 30.62 -17.16
CA VAL A 210 -6.19 31.13 -18.37
C VAL A 210 -7.52 30.39 -18.61
N GLN A 211 -8.64 31.05 -18.33
CA GLN A 211 -9.97 30.44 -18.41
C GLN A 211 -10.50 30.22 -19.85
N PHE A 212 -9.74 30.59 -20.89
CA PHE A 212 -10.05 30.40 -22.32
C PHE A 212 -11.51 30.68 -22.72
N LEU A 213 -12.05 31.83 -22.30
CA LEU A 213 -13.46 32.25 -22.53
C LEU A 213 -14.51 31.23 -22.05
N GLY A 214 -14.17 30.39 -21.08
CA GLY A 214 -14.97 29.26 -20.60
C GLY A 214 -15.07 28.07 -21.57
N ARG A 215 -14.48 28.17 -22.78
CA ARG A 215 -14.65 27.20 -23.88
C ARG A 215 -13.41 26.34 -24.12
N GLY A 216 -12.23 26.94 -24.16
CA GLY A 216 -10.97 26.21 -24.27
C GLY A 216 -10.63 25.45 -22.98
N SER A 217 -9.73 24.47 -23.07
CA SER A 217 -9.28 23.62 -21.97
C SER A 217 -7.78 23.35 -22.12
N ILE A 218 -7.09 23.16 -21.00
CA ILE A 218 -5.66 22.83 -20.95
C ILE A 218 -5.47 21.43 -21.57
N ALA A 219 -4.42 21.26 -22.37
CA ALA A 219 -4.10 19.98 -23.02
C ALA A 219 -3.66 18.92 -21.99
N GLY A 220 -3.89 17.64 -22.30
CA GLY A 220 -3.47 16.50 -21.47
C GLY A 220 -4.29 16.22 -20.20
N MET A 221 -4.97 17.22 -19.64
CA MET A 221 -5.84 17.06 -18.45
C MET A 221 -7.28 16.70 -18.85
N ASP A 222 -7.98 15.88 -18.05
CA ASP A 222 -9.39 15.53 -18.31
C ASP A 222 -10.27 16.79 -18.40
N VAL A 223 -10.96 16.93 -19.54
CA VAL A 223 -11.87 18.03 -19.83
C VAL A 223 -13.07 18.06 -18.88
N ASN A 224 -13.51 16.92 -18.34
CA ASN A 224 -14.60 16.87 -17.36
C ASN A 224 -14.15 17.30 -15.95
N GLN A 225 -12.96 16.88 -15.50
CA GLN A 225 -12.32 17.38 -14.28
C GLN A 225 -12.08 18.89 -14.37
N GLN A 226 -11.48 19.37 -15.47
CA GLN A 226 -11.30 20.80 -15.72
C GLN A 226 -12.62 21.59 -15.67
N LYS A 227 -13.71 21.06 -16.25
CA LYS A 227 -15.04 21.72 -16.19
C LYS A 227 -15.60 21.83 -14.77
N LYS A 228 -15.19 20.97 -13.84
CA LYS A 228 -15.55 21.05 -12.41
C LYS A 228 -14.65 22.01 -11.62
N GLN A 229 -13.39 22.17 -12.03
CA GLN A 229 -12.40 23.03 -11.36
C GLN A 229 -12.46 24.49 -11.86
N LYS A 230 -12.89 24.73 -13.11
CA LYS A 230 -13.05 26.08 -13.68
C LYS A 230 -14.02 26.92 -12.86
N SER A 231 -13.61 28.16 -12.59
CA SER A 231 -14.46 29.17 -11.95
C SER A 231 -15.78 29.35 -12.70
N GLU A 232 -16.89 29.41 -11.94
CA GLU A 232 -18.25 29.59 -12.45
C GLU A 232 -18.48 30.93 -13.18
N PHE A 233 -17.49 31.84 -13.16
CA PHE A 233 -17.55 33.18 -13.74
C PHE A 233 -18.13 33.20 -15.17
N TYR A 234 -17.58 32.41 -16.09
CA TYR A 234 -18.08 32.36 -17.47
C TYR A 234 -19.45 31.70 -17.61
N GLN A 235 -19.84 30.80 -16.68
CA GLN A 235 -21.18 30.21 -16.69
C GLN A 235 -22.23 31.26 -16.32
N LYS A 236 -22.01 31.98 -15.21
CA LYS A 236 -22.87 33.08 -14.74
C LYS A 236 -22.93 34.24 -15.75
N LEU A 237 -21.80 34.57 -16.38
CA LEU A 237 -21.73 35.60 -17.42
C LEU A 237 -22.55 35.22 -18.68
N LEU A 238 -22.50 33.96 -19.10
CA LEU A 238 -23.30 33.47 -20.23
C LEU A 238 -24.79 33.36 -19.87
N GLU A 239 -25.13 32.98 -18.64
CA GLU A 239 -26.52 32.94 -18.16
C GLU A 239 -27.15 34.34 -18.07
N GLN A 240 -26.38 35.36 -17.69
CA GLN A 240 -26.82 36.75 -17.69
C GLN A 240 -26.94 37.35 -19.10
N ARG A 241 -26.03 37.02 -20.02
CA ARG A 241 -25.97 37.67 -21.35
C ARG A 241 -26.79 37.01 -22.45
N ARG A 242 -27.18 35.73 -22.31
CA ARG A 242 -27.89 34.99 -23.36
C ARG A 242 -29.38 35.32 -23.42
N SER A 243 -29.89 35.43 -24.65
CA SER A 243 -31.32 35.39 -24.94
C SER A 243 -31.92 34.02 -24.58
N GLU A 244 -33.23 33.96 -24.35
CA GLU A 244 -33.93 32.73 -23.96
C GLU A 244 -33.78 31.63 -25.02
N ALA A 245 -33.90 31.98 -26.31
CA ALA A 245 -33.67 31.05 -27.42
C ALA A 245 -32.24 30.48 -27.42
N GLU A 246 -31.21 31.27 -27.07
CA GLU A 246 -29.83 30.79 -26.95
C GLU A 246 -29.63 29.88 -25.74
N LYS A 247 -30.33 30.16 -24.63
CA LYS A 247 -30.37 29.28 -23.44
C LYS A 247 -30.99 27.94 -23.79
N GLU A 248 -32.06 27.91 -24.57
CA GLU A 248 -32.67 26.67 -25.05
C GLU A 248 -31.77 25.89 -26.02
N GLN A 249 -31.13 26.57 -26.98
CA GLN A 249 -30.17 25.94 -27.89
C GLN A 249 -28.97 25.31 -27.16
N GLU A 250 -28.39 26.01 -26.17
CA GLU A 250 -27.35 25.44 -25.31
C GLU A 250 -27.89 24.27 -24.47
N LYS A 251 -29.08 24.40 -23.88
CA LYS A 251 -29.72 23.33 -23.10
C LYS A 251 -29.98 22.08 -23.95
N HIS A 252 -30.33 22.24 -25.22
CA HIS A 252 -30.40 21.13 -26.17
C HIS A 252 -29.02 20.55 -26.50
N ARG A 253 -28.01 21.38 -26.79
CA ARG A 253 -26.63 20.93 -27.05
C ARG A 253 -26.04 20.16 -25.87
N LEU A 254 -26.27 20.64 -24.64
CA LEU A 254 -25.85 19.97 -23.40
C LEU A 254 -26.60 18.65 -23.20
N LYS A 255 -27.92 18.58 -23.45
CA LYS A 255 -28.67 17.30 -23.43
C LYS A 255 -28.08 16.29 -24.42
N GLN A 256 -27.75 16.70 -25.64
CA GLN A 256 -27.16 15.81 -26.64
C GLN A 256 -25.73 15.36 -26.26
N LEU A 257 -24.91 16.26 -25.71
CA LEU A 257 -23.57 15.93 -25.22
C LEU A 257 -23.62 15.00 -24.00
N GLN A 258 -24.53 15.24 -23.05
CA GLN A 258 -24.80 14.33 -21.92
C GLN A 258 -25.34 12.97 -22.40
N LYS A 259 -26.15 12.92 -23.47
CA LYS A 259 -26.60 11.65 -24.06
C LYS A 259 -25.44 10.87 -24.69
N LYS A 260 -24.49 11.55 -25.34
CA LYS A 260 -23.25 10.92 -25.82
C LYS A 260 -22.39 10.40 -24.67
N GLN A 261 -22.11 11.23 -23.67
CA GLN A 261 -21.34 10.83 -22.48
C GLN A 261 -21.99 9.64 -21.76
N LYS A 262 -23.30 9.69 -21.47
CA LYS A 262 -24.00 8.57 -20.84
C LYS A 262 -23.99 7.28 -21.68
N LYS A 263 -23.92 7.36 -23.01
CA LYS A 263 -23.72 6.17 -23.85
C LYS A 263 -22.29 5.65 -23.74
N GLU A 264 -21.30 6.54 -23.79
CA GLU A 264 -19.88 6.19 -23.61
C GLU A 264 -19.61 5.57 -22.24
N ASP A 265 -20.17 6.14 -21.17
CA ASP A 265 -20.15 5.60 -19.80
C ASP A 265 -20.85 4.22 -19.70
N TRP A 266 -21.90 4.00 -20.50
CA TRP A 266 -22.66 2.74 -20.54
C TRP A 266 -21.92 1.63 -21.31
N ASP A 267 -21.37 1.95 -22.47
CA ASP A 267 -20.62 1.02 -23.32
C ASP A 267 -19.29 0.63 -22.62
N ASN A 268 -18.64 1.59 -21.94
CA ASN A 268 -17.42 1.40 -21.14
C ASN A 268 -17.66 0.96 -19.68
N ARG A 269 -18.86 0.51 -19.29
CA ARG A 269 -19.11 -0.02 -17.93
C ARG A 269 -18.12 -1.13 -17.56
N HIS A 270 -17.61 -1.07 -16.33
CA HIS A 270 -16.90 -2.18 -15.70
C HIS A 270 -17.76 -3.45 -15.66
N TRP A 271 -17.16 -4.63 -15.81
CA TRP A 271 -17.87 -5.92 -15.97
C TRP A 271 -18.81 -6.26 -14.80
N THR A 272 -18.50 -5.82 -13.57
CA THR A 272 -19.38 -5.95 -12.39
C THR A 272 -20.74 -5.26 -12.52
N LYS A 273 -20.92 -4.41 -13.54
CA LYS A 273 -22.17 -3.69 -13.86
C LYS A 273 -22.76 -4.09 -15.22
N LYS A 274 -22.26 -5.17 -15.83
CA LYS A 274 -22.72 -5.71 -17.12
C LYS A 274 -23.39 -7.08 -16.93
N ALA A 275 -24.44 -7.35 -17.69
CA ALA A 275 -24.98 -8.71 -17.79
C ALA A 275 -24.05 -9.61 -18.63
N LEU A 276 -24.15 -10.94 -18.50
CA LEU A 276 -23.24 -11.88 -19.17
C LEU A 276 -23.29 -11.78 -20.71
N ASN A 277 -24.47 -11.50 -21.26
CA ASN A 277 -24.72 -11.24 -22.67
C ASN A 277 -24.22 -9.86 -23.16
N GLU A 278 -23.93 -8.92 -22.25
CA GLU A 278 -23.33 -7.61 -22.58
C GLU A 278 -21.78 -7.64 -22.56
N MET A 279 -21.17 -8.77 -22.18
CA MET A 279 -19.71 -8.89 -22.03
C MET A 279 -18.99 -9.01 -23.38
N THR A 280 -18.30 -7.95 -23.79
CA THR A 280 -17.42 -7.94 -24.97
C THR A 280 -16.07 -8.60 -24.65
N ASP A 281 -15.29 -8.96 -25.68
CA ASP A 281 -13.94 -9.53 -25.46
C ASP A 281 -12.95 -8.54 -24.82
N ARG A 282 -13.21 -7.23 -24.91
CA ARG A 282 -12.51 -6.22 -24.11
C ARG A 282 -12.86 -6.35 -22.63
N ASP A 283 -14.14 -6.55 -22.30
CA ASP A 283 -14.57 -6.77 -20.91
C ASP A 283 -14.01 -8.07 -20.35
N TRP A 284 -13.89 -9.12 -21.17
CA TRP A 284 -13.21 -10.37 -20.83
C TRP A 284 -11.69 -10.26 -20.73
N ARG A 285 -11.08 -9.22 -21.30
CA ARG A 285 -9.67 -8.90 -21.08
C ARG A 285 -9.49 -8.15 -19.77
N ILE A 286 -10.30 -7.11 -19.53
CA ILE A 286 -10.32 -6.35 -18.26
C ILE A 286 -10.59 -7.29 -17.07
N PHE A 287 -11.58 -8.17 -17.17
CA PHE A 287 -11.87 -9.20 -16.15
C PHE A 287 -10.64 -10.08 -15.83
N ARG A 288 -9.84 -10.44 -16.83
CA ARG A 288 -8.61 -11.22 -16.64
C ARG A 288 -7.47 -10.35 -16.08
N GLU A 289 -7.37 -9.10 -16.50
CA GLU A 289 -6.43 -8.10 -15.94
C GLU A 289 -6.71 -7.89 -14.42
N ASP A 290 -7.97 -7.68 -14.03
CA ASP A 290 -8.42 -7.44 -12.64
C ASP A 290 -8.17 -8.63 -11.69
N PHE A 291 -8.29 -9.86 -12.20
CA PHE A 291 -8.02 -11.09 -11.43
C PHE A 291 -6.60 -11.64 -11.67
N ASN A 292 -5.73 -10.88 -12.36
CA ASN A 292 -4.36 -11.26 -12.75
C ASN A 292 -4.26 -12.64 -13.45
N ILE A 293 -5.23 -12.99 -14.30
CA ILE A 293 -5.31 -14.26 -15.03
C ILE A 293 -4.62 -14.10 -16.40
N THR A 294 -3.54 -14.84 -16.64
CA THR A 294 -2.91 -14.95 -17.97
C THR A 294 -3.09 -16.37 -18.51
N ILE A 295 -3.39 -16.49 -19.81
CA ILE A 295 -3.68 -17.77 -20.46
C ILE A 295 -2.77 -18.05 -21.66
N LYS A 296 -2.47 -19.34 -21.91
CA LYS A 296 -1.86 -19.85 -23.16
C LYS A 296 -2.64 -21.08 -23.65
N GLY A 297 -2.53 -21.38 -24.94
CA GLY A 297 -3.32 -22.39 -25.65
C GLY A 297 -4.38 -21.74 -26.55
N GLY A 298 -4.78 -22.41 -27.63
CA GLY A 298 -5.83 -21.91 -28.52
C GLY A 298 -7.22 -22.05 -27.89
N ARG A 299 -8.22 -21.31 -28.38
CA ARG A 299 -9.66 -21.54 -28.10
C ARG A 299 -10.03 -21.74 -26.61
N VAL A 300 -9.41 -21.00 -25.69
CA VAL A 300 -9.69 -21.14 -24.24
C VAL A 300 -11.04 -20.47 -23.89
N PRO A 301 -11.95 -21.14 -23.15
CA PRO A 301 -13.25 -20.60 -22.79
C PRO A 301 -13.18 -19.31 -21.96
N ARG A 302 -14.27 -18.56 -22.00
CA ARG A 302 -14.47 -17.37 -21.14
C ARG A 302 -14.55 -17.80 -19.67
N PRO A 303 -13.90 -17.08 -18.74
CA PRO A 303 -13.95 -17.40 -17.32
C PRO A 303 -15.34 -17.10 -16.74
N MET A 304 -15.75 -17.85 -15.72
CA MET A 304 -17.02 -17.59 -15.01
C MET A 304 -16.90 -16.38 -14.06
N ARG A 305 -17.95 -15.55 -13.98
CA ARG A 305 -17.95 -14.37 -13.10
C ARG A 305 -18.65 -14.65 -11.77
N HIS A 306 -19.62 -15.55 -11.74
CA HIS A 306 -20.32 -16.02 -10.53
C HIS A 306 -20.70 -17.51 -10.70
N TRP A 307 -20.97 -18.25 -9.61
CA TRP A 307 -21.34 -19.67 -9.69
C TRP A 307 -22.60 -19.92 -10.53
N ALA A 308 -23.63 -19.09 -10.35
CA ALA A 308 -24.91 -19.18 -11.09
C ALA A 308 -24.81 -18.86 -12.60
N GLU A 309 -23.64 -18.47 -13.11
CA GLU A 309 -23.41 -18.31 -14.55
C GLU A 309 -22.99 -19.62 -15.23
N MET A 310 -22.64 -20.65 -14.45
CA MET A 310 -22.28 -21.98 -14.95
C MET A 310 -23.47 -22.94 -14.80
N ASN A 311 -23.78 -23.67 -15.87
CA ASN A 311 -24.82 -24.70 -15.87
C ASN A 311 -24.31 -26.01 -15.21
N LEU A 312 -23.95 -25.93 -13.93
CA LEU A 312 -23.52 -27.08 -13.13
C LEU A 312 -24.73 -27.95 -12.73
N PRO A 313 -24.56 -29.25 -12.47
CA PRO A 313 -25.60 -30.06 -11.83
C PRO A 313 -26.04 -29.43 -10.50
N LYS A 314 -27.34 -29.40 -10.22
CA LYS A 314 -27.91 -28.73 -9.03
C LYS A 314 -27.26 -29.23 -7.74
N ASP A 315 -27.17 -30.54 -7.59
CA ASP A 315 -26.54 -31.22 -6.45
C ASP A 315 -25.10 -30.69 -6.20
N VAL A 316 -24.31 -30.48 -7.26
CA VAL A 316 -22.94 -29.94 -7.15
C VAL A 316 -22.95 -28.44 -6.83
N HIS A 317 -23.83 -27.66 -7.46
CA HIS A 317 -24.00 -26.23 -7.21
C HIS A 317 -24.39 -25.93 -5.75
N ASP A 318 -25.35 -26.67 -5.22
CA ASP A 318 -25.90 -26.44 -3.89
C ASP A 318 -24.89 -26.88 -2.80
N VAL A 319 -24.13 -27.96 -3.07
CA VAL A 319 -22.98 -28.37 -2.23
C VAL A 319 -21.85 -27.30 -2.22
N ILE A 320 -21.55 -26.64 -3.34
CA ILE A 320 -20.56 -25.53 -3.39
C ILE A 320 -20.99 -24.39 -2.44
N LEU A 321 -22.29 -24.09 -2.39
CA LEU A 321 -22.86 -23.07 -1.50
C LEU A 321 -22.86 -23.52 -0.02
N GLU A 322 -23.25 -24.77 0.27
CA GLU A 322 -23.23 -25.34 1.63
C GLU A 322 -21.83 -25.34 2.26
N VAL A 323 -20.81 -25.76 1.49
CA VAL A 323 -19.42 -25.80 1.97
C VAL A 323 -18.83 -24.38 2.10
N GLY A 324 -19.52 -23.36 1.55
CA GLY A 324 -19.27 -21.95 1.85
C GLY A 324 -18.42 -21.19 0.82
N TYR A 325 -18.21 -21.75 -0.38
CA TYR A 325 -17.46 -21.08 -1.46
C TYR A 325 -18.33 -19.99 -2.11
N LYS A 326 -18.50 -18.84 -1.45
CA LYS A 326 -19.41 -17.77 -1.90
C LYS A 326 -19.10 -17.21 -3.30
N GLU A 327 -17.83 -17.13 -3.65
CA GLU A 327 -17.31 -16.58 -4.91
C GLU A 327 -16.17 -17.48 -5.41
N PRO A 328 -16.06 -17.76 -6.73
CA PRO A 328 -14.95 -18.53 -7.26
C PRO A 328 -13.64 -17.73 -7.16
N THR A 329 -12.53 -18.42 -6.86
CA THR A 329 -11.18 -17.81 -6.86
C THR A 329 -10.65 -17.62 -8.29
N PRO A 330 -9.61 -16.79 -8.54
CA PRO A 330 -9.10 -16.55 -9.89
C PRO A 330 -8.74 -17.81 -10.69
N ILE A 331 -8.16 -18.83 -10.02
CA ILE A 331 -7.87 -20.10 -10.69
C ILE A 331 -9.14 -20.89 -11.03
N GLN A 332 -10.11 -20.94 -10.12
CA GLN A 332 -11.41 -21.59 -10.33
C GLN A 332 -12.17 -20.93 -11.50
N ARG A 333 -12.16 -19.59 -11.55
CA ARG A 333 -12.85 -18.79 -12.59
C ARG A 333 -12.46 -19.19 -14.01
N GLN A 334 -11.19 -19.50 -14.26
CA GLN A 334 -10.70 -19.85 -15.60
C GLN A 334 -10.48 -21.35 -15.81
N ALA A 335 -10.11 -22.12 -14.78
CA ALA A 335 -9.85 -23.55 -14.90
C ALA A 335 -11.11 -24.43 -14.94
N ILE A 336 -12.17 -24.08 -14.18
CA ILE A 336 -13.41 -24.88 -14.15
C ILE A 336 -14.09 -24.95 -15.54
N PRO A 337 -14.25 -23.83 -16.29
CA PRO A 337 -14.77 -23.89 -17.67
C PRO A 337 -13.94 -24.76 -18.61
N ILE A 338 -12.61 -24.74 -18.51
CA ILE A 338 -11.72 -25.61 -19.31
C ILE A 338 -11.91 -27.08 -18.89
N GLY A 339 -12.07 -27.34 -17.60
CA GLY A 339 -12.26 -28.67 -17.04
C GLY A 339 -13.54 -29.35 -17.56
N LEU A 340 -14.63 -28.59 -17.67
CA LEU A 340 -15.91 -29.08 -18.17
C LEU A 340 -15.87 -29.41 -19.68
N GLN A 341 -14.94 -28.80 -20.45
CA GLN A 341 -14.70 -29.13 -21.86
C GLN A 341 -13.78 -30.36 -22.07
N ASN A 342 -13.59 -31.23 -21.07
CA ASN A 342 -12.64 -32.36 -21.10
C ASN A 342 -11.15 -32.00 -21.33
N ARG A 343 -10.79 -30.71 -21.42
CA ARG A 343 -9.46 -30.31 -21.90
C ARG A 343 -8.41 -30.41 -20.80
N ASP A 344 -7.18 -30.72 -21.20
CA ASP A 344 -6.03 -30.78 -20.30
C ASP A 344 -5.62 -29.38 -19.82
N ILE A 345 -5.12 -29.29 -18.58
CA ILE A 345 -4.86 -28.01 -17.90
C ILE A 345 -3.48 -28.00 -17.25
N ILE A 346 -2.75 -26.90 -17.40
CA ILE A 346 -1.61 -26.55 -16.53
C ILE A 346 -1.99 -25.30 -15.72
N GLY A 347 -2.26 -25.47 -14.43
CA GLY A 347 -2.57 -24.37 -13.51
C GLY A 347 -1.34 -23.92 -12.74
N VAL A 348 -0.87 -22.69 -13.02
CA VAL A 348 0.29 -22.09 -12.37
C VAL A 348 -0.21 -21.12 -11.29
N ALA A 349 -0.29 -21.60 -10.06
CA ALA A 349 -0.86 -20.88 -8.93
C ALA A 349 -0.34 -21.36 -7.57
N GLU A 350 -0.19 -20.44 -6.62
CA GLU A 350 0.30 -20.72 -5.26
C GLU A 350 -0.66 -21.60 -4.44
N THR A 351 -0.15 -22.25 -3.38
CA THR A 351 -0.98 -22.95 -2.40
C THR A 351 -1.93 -21.98 -1.66
N GLY A 352 -3.17 -22.39 -1.46
CA GLY A 352 -4.23 -21.54 -0.89
C GLY A 352 -5.02 -20.72 -1.92
N SER A 353 -4.64 -20.74 -3.20
CA SER A 353 -5.39 -20.06 -4.28
C SER A 353 -6.73 -20.73 -4.66
N GLY A 354 -7.10 -21.85 -4.02
CA GLY A 354 -8.32 -22.61 -4.32
C GLY A 354 -8.18 -23.68 -5.42
N LYS A 355 -6.96 -24.15 -5.68
CA LYS A 355 -6.63 -25.17 -6.70
C LYS A 355 -7.48 -26.44 -6.59
N THR A 356 -7.69 -26.95 -5.38
CA THR A 356 -8.40 -28.21 -5.12
C THR A 356 -9.81 -28.20 -5.71
N ALA A 357 -10.66 -27.26 -5.28
CA ALA A 357 -11.99 -27.10 -5.86
C ALA A 357 -11.98 -26.79 -7.37
N ALA A 358 -10.89 -26.18 -7.90
CA ALA A 358 -10.76 -25.93 -9.34
C ALA A 358 -10.62 -27.20 -10.19
N PHE A 359 -10.01 -28.27 -9.66
CA PHE A 359 -10.00 -29.59 -10.32
C PHE A 359 -11.12 -30.51 -9.86
N LEU A 360 -11.57 -30.41 -8.60
CA LEU A 360 -12.65 -31.25 -8.09
C LEU A 360 -13.99 -30.91 -8.75
N ILE A 361 -14.36 -29.64 -8.93
CA ILE A 361 -15.71 -29.30 -9.43
C ILE A 361 -15.99 -29.91 -10.83
N PRO A 362 -15.11 -29.82 -11.84
CA PRO A 362 -15.31 -30.51 -13.12
C PRO A 362 -15.37 -32.04 -13.01
N LEU A 363 -14.60 -32.64 -12.08
CA LEU A 363 -14.62 -34.07 -11.81
C LEU A 363 -15.94 -34.52 -11.16
N LEU A 364 -16.42 -33.79 -10.15
CA LEU A 364 -17.66 -34.06 -9.44
C LEU A 364 -18.88 -33.88 -10.37
N CYS A 365 -18.88 -32.85 -11.22
CA CYS A 365 -19.88 -32.68 -12.28
C CYS A 365 -19.91 -33.87 -13.25
N TRP A 366 -18.74 -34.41 -13.60
CA TRP A 366 -18.66 -35.60 -14.44
C TRP A 366 -19.17 -36.86 -13.71
N ILE A 367 -18.66 -37.18 -12.52
CA ILE A 367 -19.09 -38.38 -11.76
C ILE A 367 -20.60 -38.38 -11.51
N THR A 368 -21.19 -37.23 -11.15
CA THR A 368 -22.65 -37.12 -10.90
C THR A 368 -23.51 -37.27 -12.16
N THR A 369 -22.96 -37.02 -13.36
CA THR A 369 -23.66 -37.20 -14.63
C THR A 369 -23.51 -38.60 -15.24
N VAL A 370 -22.53 -39.40 -14.79
CA VAL A 370 -22.40 -40.81 -15.20
C VAL A 370 -23.58 -41.62 -14.65
N PRO A 371 -24.38 -42.31 -15.50
CA PRO A 371 -25.52 -43.07 -15.02
C PRO A 371 -25.07 -44.20 -14.08
N LYS A 372 -25.60 -44.24 -12.85
CA LYS A 372 -25.20 -45.24 -11.83
C LYS A 372 -25.36 -46.70 -12.29
N LYS A 373 -26.24 -46.98 -13.27
CA LYS A 373 -26.36 -48.30 -13.95
C LYS A 373 -25.17 -48.68 -14.85
N GLN A 374 -24.33 -47.73 -15.25
CA GLN A 374 -23.07 -47.98 -15.97
C GLN A 374 -21.84 -47.98 -15.03
N ALA A 375 -22.03 -47.53 -13.78
CA ALA A 375 -21.06 -47.59 -12.69
C ALA A 375 -21.18 -48.88 -11.84
N ALA A 376 -22.24 -49.67 -12.04
CA ALA A 376 -22.30 -51.05 -11.57
C ALA A 376 -21.13 -51.86 -12.16
N PRO A 377 -20.56 -52.83 -11.42
CA PRO A 377 -19.57 -53.74 -11.97
C PRO A 377 -20.13 -54.45 -13.21
N ILE A 378 -19.29 -54.66 -14.22
CA ILE A 378 -19.68 -55.51 -15.34
C ILE A 378 -19.75 -56.94 -14.81
N ILE A 379 -20.96 -57.44 -14.62
CA ILE A 379 -21.21 -58.86 -14.37
C ILE A 379 -20.71 -59.64 -15.59
N SER A 380 -19.54 -60.24 -15.46
CA SER A 380 -19.11 -61.33 -16.33
C SER A 380 -20.09 -62.49 -16.16
N LEU A 381 -20.63 -62.99 -17.27
CA LEU A 381 -21.70 -64.01 -17.25
C LEU A 381 -21.25 -65.38 -16.75
N ASP A 382 -19.93 -65.63 -16.71
CA ASP A 382 -19.37 -66.97 -16.57
C ASP A 382 -18.94 -67.33 -15.14
N GLU A 383 -18.49 -66.36 -14.33
CA GLU A 383 -18.14 -66.56 -12.91
C GLU A 383 -18.59 -65.36 -12.06
N GLY A 384 -19.16 -65.65 -10.87
CA GLY A 384 -19.89 -64.70 -10.01
C GLY A 384 -19.02 -63.74 -9.19
N THR A 385 -17.88 -63.31 -9.71
CA THR A 385 -16.92 -62.40 -9.06
C THR A 385 -17.09 -60.97 -9.56
N GLU A 386 -17.56 -60.07 -8.69
CA GLU A 386 -17.63 -58.63 -9.00
C GLU A 386 -16.22 -58.00 -9.00
N TYR A 387 -15.60 -57.91 -10.17
CA TYR A 387 -14.30 -57.24 -10.33
C TYR A 387 -14.43 -55.72 -10.31
N GLU A 388 -14.08 -55.09 -9.18
CA GLU A 388 -14.00 -53.63 -9.08
C GLU A 388 -12.93 -53.06 -10.04
N GLN A 389 -13.36 -52.23 -10.99
CA GLN A 389 -12.52 -51.77 -12.11
C GLN A 389 -11.64 -50.54 -11.78
N GLY A 390 -11.53 -50.22 -10.50
CA GLY A 390 -10.72 -49.11 -9.99
C GLY A 390 -11.41 -47.74 -9.99
N PRO A 391 -10.71 -46.70 -9.52
CA PRO A 391 -11.25 -45.35 -9.41
C PRO A 391 -11.43 -44.67 -10.76
N TYR A 392 -12.37 -43.72 -10.80
CA TYR A 392 -12.54 -42.80 -11.92
C TYR A 392 -11.41 -41.77 -12.01
N ALA A 393 -10.85 -41.39 -10.85
CA ALA A 393 -9.85 -40.34 -10.74
C ALA A 393 -8.72 -40.66 -9.75
N ILE A 394 -7.52 -40.19 -10.08
CA ILE A 394 -6.35 -40.20 -9.20
C ILE A 394 -5.88 -38.76 -9.00
N ILE A 395 -5.69 -38.37 -7.74
CA ILE A 395 -5.04 -37.12 -7.35
C ILE A 395 -3.70 -37.45 -6.72
N LEU A 396 -2.61 -37.17 -7.44
CA LEU A 396 -1.25 -37.31 -6.97
C LEU A 396 -0.80 -36.04 -6.24
N ALA A 397 -0.17 -36.21 -5.08
CA ALA A 397 0.45 -35.15 -4.30
C ALA A 397 1.85 -35.61 -3.79
N PRO A 398 2.90 -34.78 -3.85
CA PRO A 398 4.26 -35.15 -3.43
C PRO A 398 4.40 -35.50 -1.94
N THR A 399 3.54 -34.97 -1.07
CA THR A 399 3.64 -35.10 0.39
C THR A 399 2.33 -35.52 1.01
N ARG A 400 2.41 -36.39 2.03
CA ARG A 400 1.26 -36.94 2.75
C ARG A 400 0.34 -35.85 3.31
N GLU A 401 0.93 -34.77 3.81
CA GLU A 401 0.19 -33.65 4.40
C GLU A 401 -0.65 -32.89 3.37
N LEU A 402 -0.21 -32.86 2.11
CA LEU A 402 -0.99 -32.27 1.01
C LEU A 402 -2.08 -33.25 0.54
N ALA A 403 -1.77 -34.55 0.47
CA ALA A 403 -2.78 -35.57 0.21
C ALA A 403 -3.89 -35.56 1.29
N GLN A 404 -3.56 -35.42 2.58
CA GLN A 404 -4.52 -35.26 3.68
C GLN A 404 -5.32 -33.95 3.56
N GLN A 405 -4.69 -32.83 3.18
CA GLN A 405 -5.41 -31.56 2.93
C GLN A 405 -6.44 -31.73 1.80
N ILE A 406 -6.06 -32.40 0.71
CA ILE A 406 -6.93 -32.70 -0.42
C ILE A 406 -8.03 -33.71 -0.01
N GLU A 407 -7.74 -34.72 0.81
CA GLU A 407 -8.74 -35.66 1.34
C GLU A 407 -9.81 -34.92 2.16
N ILE A 408 -9.39 -34.07 3.10
CA ILE A 408 -10.27 -33.25 3.94
C ILE A 408 -11.08 -32.25 3.11
N GLU A 409 -10.52 -31.68 2.03
CA GLU A 409 -11.27 -30.80 1.13
C GLU A 409 -12.24 -31.59 0.24
N THR A 410 -11.86 -32.78 -0.23
CA THR A 410 -12.68 -33.61 -1.12
C THR A 410 -13.88 -34.20 -0.39
N HIS A 411 -13.71 -34.72 0.84
CA HIS A 411 -14.80 -35.30 1.64
C HIS A 411 -15.97 -34.32 1.83
N LYS A 412 -15.69 -33.01 2.05
CA LYS A 412 -16.74 -31.98 2.19
C LYS A 412 -17.75 -31.97 1.04
N PHE A 413 -17.29 -32.27 -0.18
CA PHE A 413 -18.12 -32.42 -1.37
C PHE A 413 -18.59 -33.88 -1.55
N GLY A 414 -17.68 -34.84 -1.44
CA GLY A 414 -17.91 -36.26 -1.73
C GLY A 414 -18.97 -36.90 -0.84
N ASP A 415 -18.94 -36.63 0.46
CA ASP A 415 -19.87 -37.20 1.44
C ASP A 415 -21.34 -36.82 1.15
N ARG A 416 -21.55 -35.62 0.57
CA ARG A 416 -22.87 -35.10 0.19
C ARG A 416 -23.36 -35.65 -1.16
N LEU A 417 -22.44 -35.87 -2.10
CA LEU A 417 -22.73 -36.37 -3.44
C LEU A 417 -22.75 -37.91 -3.51
N GLY A 418 -22.39 -38.59 -2.42
CA GLY A 418 -22.29 -40.05 -2.34
C GLY A 418 -21.10 -40.61 -3.14
N ILE A 419 -19.97 -39.90 -3.13
CA ILE A 419 -18.75 -40.23 -3.89
C ILE A 419 -17.66 -40.65 -2.89
N ARG A 420 -17.11 -41.86 -3.07
CA ARG A 420 -16.18 -42.52 -2.12
C ARG A 420 -14.73 -42.12 -2.39
N THR A 421 -14.08 -41.60 -1.35
CA THR A 421 -12.67 -41.15 -1.37
C THR A 421 -11.79 -41.96 -0.41
N VAL A 422 -10.59 -42.33 -0.88
CA VAL A 422 -9.59 -43.04 -0.05
C VAL A 422 -8.18 -42.48 -0.29
N SER A 423 -7.44 -42.23 0.80
CA SER A 423 -6.04 -41.83 0.73
C SER A 423 -5.05 -43.02 0.74
N VAL A 424 -4.32 -43.15 -0.37
CA VAL A 424 -3.23 -44.12 -0.57
C VAL A 424 -1.90 -43.45 -0.25
N ILE A 425 -1.73 -43.16 1.05
CA ILE A 425 -0.55 -42.50 1.64
C ILE A 425 0.22 -43.44 2.55
N GLY A 426 1.54 -43.27 2.65
CA GLY A 426 2.34 -44.06 3.61
C GLY A 426 2.03 -43.68 5.06
N GLY A 427 2.28 -44.58 6.01
CA GLY A 427 2.17 -44.29 7.46
C GLY A 427 0.77 -44.47 8.06
N ALA A 428 -0.28 -44.47 7.25
CA ALA A 428 -1.57 -45.06 7.63
C ALA A 428 -1.46 -46.59 7.69
N SER A 429 -2.41 -47.26 8.37
CA SER A 429 -2.43 -48.73 8.42
C SER A 429 -2.68 -49.32 7.03
N ARG A 430 -1.88 -50.33 6.66
CA ARG A 430 -2.08 -51.10 5.42
C ARG A 430 -3.39 -51.88 5.42
N GLU A 431 -3.86 -52.27 6.60
CA GLU A 431 -5.11 -53.02 6.77
C GLU A 431 -6.33 -52.14 6.58
N ASP A 432 -6.36 -50.95 7.19
CA ASP A 432 -7.42 -49.95 6.98
C ASP A 432 -7.52 -49.54 5.50
N GLN A 433 -6.37 -49.20 4.88
CA GLN A 433 -6.31 -48.94 3.44
C GLN A 433 -6.83 -50.12 2.63
N GLY A 434 -6.40 -51.35 2.95
CA GLY A 434 -6.84 -52.56 2.26
C GLY A 434 -8.32 -52.88 2.47
N ILE A 435 -8.94 -52.47 3.57
CA ILE A 435 -10.38 -52.61 3.81
C ILE A 435 -11.13 -51.53 3.02
N ARG A 436 -10.75 -50.25 3.15
CA ARG A 436 -11.40 -49.11 2.47
C ARG A 436 -11.30 -49.20 0.95
N MET A 437 -10.20 -49.75 0.40
CA MET A 437 -10.07 -50.02 -1.04
C MET A 437 -10.95 -51.18 -1.55
N ARG A 438 -11.43 -52.07 -0.67
CA ARG A 438 -12.34 -53.20 -0.99
C ARG A 438 -13.83 -52.86 -0.79
N MET A 439 -14.15 -51.62 -0.44
CA MET A 439 -15.53 -51.09 -0.38
C MET A 439 -15.90 -50.30 -1.65
N GLY A 440 -15.05 -50.39 -2.68
CA GLY A 440 -15.04 -49.58 -3.88
C GLY A 440 -14.69 -48.11 -3.63
N VAL A 441 -13.96 -47.53 -4.58
CA VAL A 441 -13.43 -46.17 -4.49
C VAL A 441 -13.64 -45.47 -5.81
N ASP A 442 -14.21 -44.26 -5.75
CA ASP A 442 -14.50 -43.45 -6.93
C ASP A 442 -13.34 -42.47 -7.21
N ILE A 443 -12.68 -41.98 -6.15
CA ILE A 443 -11.52 -41.08 -6.21
C ILE A 443 -10.40 -41.56 -5.26
N VAL A 444 -9.19 -41.74 -5.79
CA VAL A 444 -7.98 -42.03 -5.00
C VAL A 444 -7.12 -40.79 -4.85
N ILE A 445 -6.61 -40.54 -3.65
CA ILE A 445 -5.67 -39.44 -3.36
C ILE A 445 -4.37 -40.06 -2.83
N ALA A 446 -3.23 -39.85 -3.49
CA ALA A 446 -2.04 -40.66 -3.23
C ALA A 446 -0.70 -39.93 -3.31
N THR A 447 0.30 -40.45 -2.61
CA THR A 447 1.71 -40.11 -2.81
C THR A 447 2.36 -41.09 -3.80
N PRO A 448 3.08 -40.65 -4.85
CA PRO A 448 3.49 -41.48 -5.98
C PRO A 448 4.04 -42.87 -5.63
N GLY A 449 5.16 -42.98 -4.89
CA GLY A 449 5.75 -44.28 -4.55
C GLY A 449 4.80 -45.23 -3.79
N ARG A 450 3.89 -44.71 -2.95
CA ARG A 450 2.89 -45.55 -2.25
C ARG A 450 1.79 -46.06 -3.19
N LEU A 451 1.46 -45.31 -4.25
CA LEU A 451 0.53 -45.79 -5.27
C LEU A 451 1.21 -46.84 -6.17
N VAL A 452 2.49 -46.65 -6.51
CA VAL A 452 3.29 -47.66 -7.22
C VAL A 452 3.27 -49.00 -6.47
N ASP A 453 3.54 -49.01 -5.15
CA ASP A 453 3.41 -50.23 -4.30
C ASP A 453 2.05 -50.94 -4.51
N VAL A 454 0.97 -50.16 -4.55
CA VAL A 454 -0.42 -50.65 -4.58
C VAL A 454 -0.79 -51.20 -5.95
N LEU A 455 -0.27 -50.62 -7.03
CA LEU A 455 -0.49 -51.06 -8.42
C LEU A 455 0.37 -52.26 -8.80
N GLU A 456 1.66 -52.25 -8.44
CA GLU A 456 2.60 -53.35 -8.72
C GLU A 456 2.15 -54.64 -8.00
N ASN A 457 1.69 -54.54 -6.75
CA ASN A 457 1.14 -55.67 -5.99
C ASN A 457 -0.34 -55.99 -6.29
N ARG A 458 -0.95 -55.35 -7.31
CA ARG A 458 -2.34 -55.58 -7.76
C ARG A 458 -3.43 -55.42 -6.68
N TYR A 459 -3.19 -54.62 -5.63
CA TYR A 459 -4.24 -54.25 -4.65
C TYR A 459 -5.32 -53.34 -5.27
N MET A 460 -5.06 -52.77 -6.45
CA MET A 460 -5.96 -51.91 -7.20
C MET A 460 -5.68 -52.01 -8.71
N SER A 461 -6.69 -51.78 -9.55
CA SER A 461 -6.54 -51.53 -11.00
C SER A 461 -6.92 -50.09 -11.34
N LEU A 462 -6.53 -49.60 -12.52
CA LEU A 462 -6.84 -48.22 -12.97
C LEU A 462 -7.67 -48.21 -14.27
N ASN A 463 -8.47 -49.25 -14.50
CA ASN A 463 -9.15 -49.49 -15.78
C ASN A 463 -10.23 -48.41 -16.08
N LEU A 464 -10.87 -47.86 -15.04
CA LEU A 464 -11.82 -46.73 -15.17
C LEU A 464 -11.19 -45.33 -15.04
N CYS A 465 -9.87 -45.23 -14.83
CA CYS A 465 -9.23 -43.94 -14.55
C CYS A 465 -9.24 -43.04 -15.80
N SER A 466 -10.14 -42.05 -15.77
CA SER A 466 -10.34 -41.05 -16.83
C SER A 466 -9.94 -39.63 -16.41
N TYR A 467 -9.45 -39.47 -15.18
CA TYR A 467 -9.02 -38.19 -14.63
C TYR A 467 -7.71 -38.33 -13.85
N VAL A 468 -6.68 -37.61 -14.26
CA VAL A 468 -5.36 -37.61 -13.60
C VAL A 468 -5.04 -36.18 -13.15
N ILE A 469 -4.88 -36.00 -11.85
CA ILE A 469 -4.49 -34.71 -11.25
C ILE A 469 -3.12 -34.86 -10.59
N MET A 470 -2.23 -33.89 -10.81
CA MET A 470 -0.92 -33.78 -10.17
C MET A 470 -0.82 -32.41 -9.52
N ASP A 471 -0.87 -32.30 -8.18
CA ASP A 471 -0.69 -31.02 -7.48
C ASP A 471 0.68 -30.90 -6.80
N GLU A 472 1.24 -29.69 -6.76
CA GLU A 472 2.66 -29.40 -6.50
C GLU A 472 3.59 -30.28 -7.38
N ALA A 473 3.33 -30.28 -8.69
CA ALA A 473 4.07 -31.09 -9.67
C ALA A 473 5.55 -30.72 -9.78
N ASP A 474 5.90 -29.45 -9.60
CA ASP A 474 7.30 -28.99 -9.43
C ASP A 474 8.00 -29.72 -8.27
N LYS A 475 7.36 -29.74 -7.10
CA LYS A 475 7.85 -30.44 -5.92
C LYS A 475 7.88 -31.97 -6.06
N MET A 476 7.09 -32.58 -6.95
CA MET A 476 7.26 -34.00 -7.29
C MET A 476 8.60 -34.28 -7.97
N LEU A 477 9.06 -33.36 -8.84
CA LEU A 477 10.35 -33.47 -9.52
C LEU A 477 11.52 -33.20 -8.56
N ASP A 478 11.41 -32.20 -7.69
CA ASP A 478 12.38 -31.94 -6.60
C ASP A 478 12.59 -33.16 -5.70
N MET A 479 11.52 -33.92 -5.45
CA MET A 479 11.55 -35.14 -4.63
C MET A 479 11.94 -36.41 -5.42
N GLY A 480 12.21 -36.29 -6.73
CA GLY A 480 12.65 -37.40 -7.58
C GLY A 480 11.56 -38.36 -8.02
N PHE A 481 10.27 -38.01 -7.90
CA PHE A 481 9.15 -38.89 -8.24
C PHE A 481 8.81 -39.00 -9.74
N GLU A 482 9.58 -38.37 -10.64
CA GLU A 482 9.38 -38.46 -12.10
C GLU A 482 9.28 -39.92 -12.63
N PRO A 483 10.10 -40.89 -12.18
CA PRO A 483 9.97 -42.29 -12.60
C PRO A 483 8.71 -42.97 -12.02
N ASP A 484 8.30 -42.59 -10.82
CA ASP A 484 7.13 -43.18 -10.13
C ASP A 484 5.82 -42.69 -10.76
N VAL A 485 5.73 -41.39 -11.07
CA VAL A 485 4.60 -40.82 -11.82
C VAL A 485 4.53 -41.43 -13.23
N THR A 486 5.66 -41.64 -13.89
CA THR A 486 5.70 -42.31 -15.20
C THR A 486 5.15 -43.75 -15.11
N ARG A 487 5.61 -44.55 -14.14
CA ARG A 487 5.07 -45.91 -13.88
C ARG A 487 3.57 -45.91 -13.58
N ILE A 488 3.06 -44.97 -12.78
CA ILE A 488 1.62 -44.85 -12.50
C ILE A 488 0.82 -44.63 -13.80
N LEU A 489 1.34 -43.83 -14.73
CA LEU A 489 0.66 -43.54 -16.01
C LEU A 489 0.69 -44.72 -16.99
N GLU A 490 1.67 -45.62 -16.88
CA GLU A 490 1.76 -46.87 -17.65
C GLU A 490 0.67 -47.89 -17.23
N PHE A 491 0.22 -47.84 -15.96
CA PHE A 491 -0.92 -48.63 -15.49
C PHE A 491 -2.30 -48.11 -15.97
N ILE A 492 -2.38 -46.92 -16.58
CA ILE A 492 -3.64 -46.34 -17.09
C ILE A 492 -3.82 -46.68 -18.58
N PRO A 493 -4.98 -47.23 -19.00
CA PRO A 493 -5.21 -47.65 -20.39
C PRO A 493 -4.81 -46.60 -21.44
N VAL A 494 -3.84 -46.93 -22.29
CA VAL A 494 -3.37 -46.04 -23.38
C VAL A 494 -4.48 -45.68 -24.39
N THR A 495 -5.50 -46.53 -24.50
CA THR A 495 -6.69 -46.34 -25.36
C THR A 495 -7.57 -45.17 -24.95
N ASN A 496 -7.42 -44.63 -23.73
CA ASN A 496 -8.13 -43.42 -23.29
C ASN A 496 -7.34 -42.13 -23.49
N LEU A 497 -6.11 -42.16 -24.02
CA LEU A 497 -5.33 -40.95 -24.22
C LEU A 497 -5.90 -40.11 -25.39
N LYS A 498 -5.91 -38.77 -25.23
CA LYS A 498 -6.30 -37.85 -26.31
C LYS A 498 -5.36 -37.97 -27.52
N PRO A 499 -5.85 -37.78 -28.77
CA PRO A 499 -4.98 -37.57 -29.92
C PRO A 499 -4.20 -36.26 -29.76
N ASP A 500 -3.01 -36.16 -30.35
CA ASP A 500 -2.19 -34.92 -30.30
C ASP A 500 -2.52 -33.94 -31.46
N THR A 501 -3.76 -34.01 -31.94
CA THR A 501 -4.34 -33.19 -33.01
C THR A 501 -5.01 -31.94 -32.46
N GLU A 502 -5.34 -30.96 -33.30
CA GLU A 502 -6.06 -29.73 -32.87
C GLU A 502 -7.44 -30.02 -32.23
N GLU A 503 -7.94 -31.24 -32.40
CA GLU A 503 -9.16 -31.77 -31.81
C GLU A 503 -9.08 -31.85 -30.28
N ALA A 504 -7.87 -31.98 -29.71
CA ALA A 504 -7.64 -31.86 -28.26
C ALA A 504 -7.79 -30.42 -27.73
N GLU A 505 -8.05 -29.43 -28.60
CA GLU A 505 -8.39 -28.05 -28.27
C GLU A 505 -9.78 -27.63 -28.80
N ASP A 506 -10.56 -28.55 -29.40
CA ASP A 506 -11.87 -28.27 -29.99
C ASP A 506 -13.01 -28.66 -29.03
N GLU A 507 -13.72 -27.64 -28.53
CA GLU A 507 -14.83 -27.79 -27.58
C GLU A 507 -15.89 -28.79 -28.03
N ASN A 508 -16.29 -28.79 -29.31
CA ASN A 508 -17.38 -29.66 -29.78
C ASN A 508 -16.95 -31.13 -29.73
N LYS A 509 -15.79 -31.44 -30.31
CA LYS A 509 -15.25 -32.81 -30.36
C LYS A 509 -14.95 -33.38 -28.98
N LEU A 510 -14.50 -32.52 -28.05
CA LEU A 510 -14.24 -32.93 -26.67
C LEU A 510 -15.54 -33.16 -25.88
N LEU A 511 -16.58 -32.35 -26.09
CA LEU A 511 -17.89 -32.51 -25.42
C LEU A 511 -18.68 -33.72 -25.92
N GLU A 512 -18.65 -34.01 -27.24
CA GLU A 512 -19.17 -35.25 -27.83
C GLU A 512 -18.59 -36.49 -27.11
N ASN A 513 -17.29 -36.46 -26.84
CA ASN A 513 -16.59 -37.54 -26.16
C ASN A 513 -16.81 -37.56 -24.63
N TYR A 514 -16.93 -36.40 -23.96
CA TYR A 514 -17.03 -36.25 -22.50
C TYR A 514 -18.21 -37.02 -21.87
N THR A 515 -19.34 -37.09 -22.59
CA THR A 515 -20.57 -37.79 -22.16
C THR A 515 -20.54 -39.29 -22.48
N SER A 516 -19.53 -39.77 -23.22
CA SER A 516 -19.44 -41.17 -23.65
C SER A 516 -18.77 -42.06 -22.59
N LYS A 517 -19.11 -43.36 -22.57
CA LYS A 517 -18.40 -44.38 -21.77
C LYS A 517 -16.92 -44.58 -22.20
N LYS A 518 -16.50 -43.96 -23.32
CA LYS A 518 -15.10 -43.94 -23.80
C LYS A 518 -14.51 -42.52 -23.75
N LYS A 519 -14.83 -41.77 -22.68
CA LYS A 519 -14.23 -40.46 -22.40
C LYS A 519 -12.70 -40.56 -22.40
N TYR A 520 -12.05 -39.65 -23.13
CA TYR A 520 -10.60 -39.47 -23.08
C TYR A 520 -10.16 -39.01 -21.68
N ARG A 521 -9.05 -39.58 -21.19
CA ARG A 521 -8.31 -39.15 -20.00
C ARG A 521 -8.09 -37.64 -20.03
N GLN A 522 -8.42 -37.00 -18.92
CA GLN A 522 -8.16 -35.59 -18.67
C GLN A 522 -7.00 -35.46 -17.69
N THR A 523 -5.91 -34.82 -18.14
CA THR A 523 -4.72 -34.60 -17.31
C THR A 523 -4.67 -33.15 -16.84
N VAL A 524 -4.59 -32.94 -15.54
CA VAL A 524 -4.55 -31.62 -14.88
C VAL A 524 -3.31 -31.53 -14.02
N MET A 525 -2.40 -30.62 -14.36
CA MET A 525 -1.16 -30.39 -13.63
C MET A 525 -1.22 -29.04 -12.91
N PHE A 526 -1.00 -29.03 -11.60
CA PHE A 526 -0.89 -27.83 -10.79
C PHE A 526 0.52 -27.67 -10.23
N THR A 527 1.04 -26.46 -10.34
CA THR A 527 2.44 -26.14 -10.03
C THR A 527 2.53 -24.69 -9.51
N ALA A 528 3.52 -24.38 -8.68
CA ALA A 528 3.82 -22.99 -8.33
C ALA A 528 4.71 -22.34 -9.40
N THR A 529 5.54 -23.14 -10.07
CA THR A 529 6.58 -22.69 -11.01
C THR A 529 6.47 -23.39 -12.37
N MET A 530 7.00 -22.76 -13.42
CA MET A 530 7.15 -23.34 -14.76
C MET A 530 8.63 -23.38 -15.14
N SER A 531 9.39 -24.24 -14.46
CA SER A 531 10.78 -24.54 -14.84
C SER A 531 10.82 -25.38 -16.13
N SER A 532 11.98 -25.44 -16.79
CA SER A 532 12.18 -26.25 -17.99
C SER A 532 12.00 -27.76 -17.75
N ALA A 533 12.24 -28.23 -16.51
CA ALA A 533 11.95 -29.60 -16.10
C ALA A 533 10.43 -29.86 -16.03
N VAL A 534 9.67 -28.95 -15.41
CA VAL A 534 8.20 -29.00 -15.37
C VAL A 534 7.61 -28.94 -16.79
N GLU A 535 8.16 -28.12 -17.69
CA GLU A 535 7.73 -28.10 -19.09
C GLU A 535 8.02 -29.41 -19.84
N ARG A 536 9.17 -30.07 -19.60
CA ARG A 536 9.49 -31.37 -20.21
C ARG A 536 8.44 -32.42 -19.83
N VAL A 537 8.18 -32.52 -18.53
CA VAL A 537 7.25 -33.48 -17.92
C VAL A 537 5.81 -33.21 -18.37
N ALA A 538 5.42 -31.93 -18.45
CA ALA A 538 4.11 -31.53 -18.96
C ALA A 538 3.86 -31.98 -20.41
N ARG A 539 4.87 -31.89 -21.29
CA ARG A 539 4.78 -32.35 -22.69
C ARG A 539 4.66 -33.88 -22.80
N GLN A 540 5.19 -34.62 -21.83
CA GLN A 540 5.05 -36.08 -21.79
C GLN A 540 3.62 -36.48 -21.41
N TYR A 541 3.06 -35.90 -20.33
CA TYR A 541 1.82 -36.38 -19.70
C TYR A 541 0.51 -35.72 -20.17
N LEU A 542 0.56 -34.51 -20.72
CA LEU A 542 -0.63 -33.76 -21.18
C LEU A 542 -0.70 -33.70 -22.72
N ARG A 543 -1.87 -33.45 -23.29
CA ARG A 543 -2.08 -33.22 -24.72
C ARG A 543 -2.74 -31.86 -24.96
N ARG A 544 -2.01 -30.99 -25.67
CA ARG A 544 -2.37 -29.59 -25.98
C ARG A 544 -3.07 -28.83 -24.83
N PRO A 545 -2.48 -28.82 -23.62
CA PRO A 545 -3.12 -28.25 -22.44
C PRO A 545 -3.30 -26.74 -22.54
N ALA A 546 -4.40 -26.23 -21.99
CA ALA A 546 -4.53 -24.81 -21.71
C ALA A 546 -3.73 -24.47 -20.44
N ILE A 547 -2.88 -23.44 -20.50
CA ILE A 547 -2.07 -23.00 -19.36
C ILE A 547 -2.74 -21.77 -18.75
N VAL A 548 -3.00 -21.81 -17.43
CA VAL A 548 -3.64 -20.73 -16.67
C VAL A 548 -2.68 -20.27 -15.57
N TYR A 549 -2.12 -19.07 -15.73
CA TYR A 549 -1.27 -18.41 -14.73
C TYR A 549 -2.10 -17.43 -13.91
N ILE A 550 -1.87 -17.39 -12.59
CA ILE A 550 -2.54 -16.47 -11.66
C ILE A 550 -1.52 -15.62 -10.93
N GLY A 551 -1.57 -14.30 -11.11
CA GLY A 551 -0.61 -13.35 -10.54
C GLY A 551 0.68 -13.22 -11.35
N SER A 552 1.60 -12.39 -10.86
CA SER A 552 3.00 -12.36 -11.31
C SER A 552 3.62 -13.73 -11.05
N ALA A 553 4.00 -14.46 -12.11
CA ALA A 553 4.38 -15.86 -11.99
C ALA A 553 5.60 -16.06 -11.06
N GLY A 554 5.42 -16.82 -9.97
CA GLY A 554 6.50 -17.26 -9.09
C GLY A 554 7.17 -16.19 -8.22
N ARG A 555 6.57 -15.01 -8.01
CA ARG A 555 7.20 -13.87 -7.30
C ARG A 555 6.51 -13.42 -5.99
N PRO A 556 6.60 -14.21 -4.90
CA PRO A 556 6.30 -13.72 -3.54
C PRO A 556 7.11 -12.47 -3.14
N THR A 557 8.27 -12.28 -3.76
CA THR A 557 9.20 -11.15 -3.52
C THR A 557 8.56 -9.78 -3.69
N GLU A 558 7.58 -9.62 -4.57
CA GLU A 558 6.84 -8.36 -4.79
C GLU A 558 6.00 -7.92 -3.59
N ARG A 559 5.60 -8.86 -2.71
CA ARG A 559 4.62 -8.65 -1.62
C ARG A 559 5.20 -8.78 -0.22
N VAL A 560 6.41 -9.34 -0.10
CA VAL A 560 7.11 -9.57 1.16
C VAL A 560 8.26 -8.57 1.30
N GLU A 561 8.22 -7.79 2.37
CA GLU A 561 9.31 -6.93 2.81
C GLU A 561 10.47 -7.82 3.29
N GLN A 562 11.53 -7.92 2.49
CA GLN A 562 12.69 -8.74 2.79
C GLN A 562 13.79 -7.87 3.40
N ILE A 563 14.25 -8.26 4.59
CA ILE A 563 15.33 -7.63 5.34
C ILE A 563 16.47 -8.64 5.43
N VAL A 564 17.65 -8.26 4.95
CA VAL A 564 18.85 -9.10 4.99
C VAL A 564 19.87 -8.50 5.95
N ILE A 565 20.45 -9.32 6.80
CA ILE A 565 21.47 -8.94 7.79
C ILE A 565 22.69 -9.85 7.60
N MET A 566 23.82 -9.26 7.21
CA MET A 566 25.10 -9.95 7.14
C MET A 566 25.67 -10.15 8.54
N MET A 567 26.13 -11.36 8.90
CA MET A 567 26.76 -11.63 10.19
C MET A 567 27.63 -12.90 10.19
N SER A 568 28.39 -13.13 11.26
CA SER A 568 29.01 -14.42 11.54
C SER A 568 28.03 -15.37 12.26
N GLU A 569 28.25 -16.68 12.11
CA GLU A 569 27.39 -17.75 12.67
C GLU A 569 27.14 -17.59 14.18
N GLU A 570 28.15 -17.17 14.94
CA GLU A 570 28.06 -16.96 16.39
C GLU A 570 27.06 -15.86 16.78
N MET A 571 26.88 -14.84 15.92
CA MET A 571 25.99 -13.71 16.19
C MET A 571 24.52 -14.04 15.96
N LYS A 572 24.18 -14.99 15.07
CA LYS A 572 22.80 -15.40 14.77
C LYS A 572 21.98 -15.68 16.04
N ARG A 573 22.59 -16.38 17.02
CA ARG A 573 21.95 -16.73 18.30
C ARG A 573 21.61 -15.52 19.18
N LYS A 574 22.42 -14.46 19.13
CA LYS A 574 22.14 -13.20 19.83
C LYS A 574 21.09 -12.40 19.06
N LYS A 575 21.25 -12.26 17.74
CA LYS A 575 20.38 -11.41 16.91
C LYS A 575 18.95 -11.96 16.81
N ILE A 576 18.74 -13.28 16.80
CA ILE A 576 17.36 -13.81 16.84
C ILE A 576 16.65 -13.50 18.16
N VAL A 577 17.37 -13.55 19.29
CA VAL A 577 16.78 -13.24 20.61
C VAL A 577 16.47 -11.73 20.70
N GLU A 578 17.36 -10.88 20.20
CA GLU A 578 17.14 -9.43 20.09
C GLU A 578 15.86 -9.12 19.28
N LEU A 579 15.72 -9.69 18.07
CA LEU A 579 14.53 -9.52 17.22
C LEU A 579 13.25 -10.07 17.87
N LEU A 580 13.32 -11.19 18.59
CA LEU A 580 12.15 -11.76 19.28
C LEU A 580 11.69 -10.93 20.49
N PHE A 581 12.54 -10.04 21.02
CA PHE A 581 12.20 -9.06 22.05
C PHE A 581 11.83 -7.67 21.51
N GLU A 582 11.94 -7.40 20.19
CA GLU A 582 11.53 -6.11 19.63
C GLU A 582 10.00 -5.91 19.69
N PRO A 583 9.49 -4.91 20.43
CA PRO A 583 8.05 -4.73 20.62
C PRO A 583 7.37 -4.30 19.31
N ASN A 584 6.32 -5.02 18.94
CA ASN A 584 5.53 -4.87 17.70
C ASN A 584 6.22 -5.34 16.40
N LEU A 585 7.35 -6.06 16.45
CA LEU A 585 7.99 -6.59 15.22
C LEU A 585 7.17 -7.70 14.55
N TYR A 586 6.42 -8.50 15.32
CA TYR A 586 5.63 -9.62 14.82
C TYR A 586 4.30 -9.82 15.58
N ILE A 587 3.43 -10.64 14.99
CA ILE A 587 2.18 -11.13 15.58
C ILE A 587 2.24 -12.67 15.44
N PRO A 588 2.08 -13.46 16.52
CA PRO A 588 2.11 -14.91 16.41
C PRO A 588 0.94 -15.43 15.52
N PRO A 589 1.16 -16.49 14.72
CA PRO A 589 2.36 -17.32 14.67
C PRO A 589 3.48 -16.75 13.77
N ILE A 590 4.73 -17.10 14.09
CA ILE A 590 5.92 -16.87 13.25
C ILE A 590 6.60 -18.19 12.87
N ILE A 591 7.36 -18.21 11.78
CA ILE A 591 8.18 -19.37 11.37
C ILE A 591 9.66 -19.00 11.33
N ILE A 592 10.51 -19.82 11.96
CA ILE A 592 11.97 -19.74 11.89
C ILE A 592 12.49 -20.93 11.09
N PHE A 593 13.19 -20.70 9.99
CA PHE A 593 13.76 -21.74 9.14
C PHE A 593 15.25 -21.97 9.42
N VAL A 594 15.62 -23.25 9.48
CA VAL A 594 16.99 -23.76 9.67
C VAL A 594 17.27 -24.94 8.74
N ASN A 595 18.52 -25.10 8.32
CA ASN A 595 18.88 -26.10 7.30
C ASN A 595 18.99 -27.52 7.86
N GLN A 596 19.34 -27.67 9.14
CA GLN A 596 19.64 -28.97 9.76
C GLN A 596 18.64 -29.39 10.83
N LYS A 597 18.24 -30.67 10.83
CA LYS A 597 17.34 -31.26 11.85
C LYS A 597 17.84 -31.04 13.29
N ARG A 598 19.16 -31.21 13.52
CA ARG A 598 19.82 -30.93 14.82
C ARG A 598 19.78 -29.46 15.20
N GLY A 599 19.88 -28.55 14.23
CA GLY A 599 19.75 -27.11 14.44
C GLY A 599 18.36 -26.72 14.95
N ALA A 600 17.30 -27.32 14.38
CA ALA A 600 15.92 -27.10 14.81
C ALA A 600 15.70 -27.50 16.28
N ASP A 601 16.19 -28.67 16.68
CA ASP A 601 16.09 -29.14 18.07
C ASP A 601 16.89 -28.28 19.06
N LEU A 602 18.09 -27.81 18.67
CA LEU A 602 18.92 -26.96 19.52
C LEU A 602 18.34 -25.55 19.66
N LEU A 603 17.89 -24.93 18.56
CA LEU A 603 17.31 -23.59 18.56
C LEU A 603 15.97 -23.58 19.30
N GLY A 604 15.09 -24.56 19.09
CA GLY A 604 13.84 -24.69 19.82
C GLY A 604 14.06 -24.84 21.33
N LYS A 605 14.98 -25.72 21.77
CA LYS A 605 15.34 -25.84 23.20
C LYS A 605 15.98 -24.57 23.76
N GLY A 606 16.72 -23.82 22.95
CA GLY A 606 17.28 -22.52 23.32
C GLY A 606 16.20 -21.47 23.59
N LEU A 607 15.27 -21.30 22.65
CA LEU A 607 14.14 -20.36 22.76
C LEU A 607 13.21 -20.72 23.94
N GLN A 608 12.96 -22.02 24.16
CA GLN A 608 12.15 -22.48 25.30
C GLN A 608 12.78 -22.14 26.65
N LYS A 609 14.12 -22.21 26.78
CA LYS A 609 14.84 -21.78 28.00
C LYS A 609 14.77 -20.28 28.27
N ILE A 610 14.52 -19.47 27.24
CA ILE A 610 14.41 -18.00 27.34
C ILE A 610 12.97 -17.59 27.70
N GLY A 611 12.02 -18.53 27.68
CA GLY A 611 10.60 -18.30 28.04
C GLY A 611 9.66 -18.18 26.82
N PHE A 612 10.16 -18.37 25.60
CA PHE A 612 9.31 -18.43 24.40
C PHE A 612 8.63 -19.81 24.26
N ASN A 613 7.62 -19.86 23.38
CA ASN A 613 6.79 -21.03 23.10
C ASN A 613 7.05 -21.65 21.71
N PRO A 614 8.20 -22.32 21.47
CA PRO A 614 8.49 -22.94 20.18
C PRO A 614 7.84 -24.33 20.02
N CYS A 615 7.29 -24.57 18.84
CA CYS A 615 7.15 -25.87 18.21
C CYS A 615 8.39 -26.19 17.37
N ILE A 616 8.75 -27.47 17.25
CA ILE A 616 9.93 -27.94 16.51
C ILE A 616 9.49 -28.95 15.45
N LEU A 617 9.72 -28.66 14.18
CA LEU A 617 9.27 -29.49 13.07
C LEU A 617 10.36 -29.80 12.03
N HIS A 618 10.78 -31.05 12.00
CA HIS A 618 11.71 -31.57 10.99
C HIS A 618 11.32 -33.00 10.60
N GLY A 619 11.80 -33.46 9.44
CA GLY A 619 11.60 -34.83 8.92
C GLY A 619 12.32 -35.90 9.74
N GLY A 620 11.93 -36.06 10.99
CA GLY A 620 12.50 -36.92 12.03
C GLY A 620 11.78 -36.80 13.38
N LYS A 621 10.76 -35.94 13.50
CA LYS A 621 9.66 -36.14 14.45
C LYS A 621 8.70 -37.21 13.91
N GLY A 622 8.00 -37.92 14.79
CA GLY A 622 6.89 -38.80 14.41
C GLY A 622 5.68 -38.01 13.89
N GLN A 623 4.75 -38.68 13.20
CA GLN A 623 3.62 -38.02 12.54
C GLN A 623 2.67 -37.33 13.54
N GLU A 624 2.33 -38.00 14.64
CA GLU A 624 1.51 -37.43 15.73
C GLU A 624 2.13 -36.15 16.30
N ALA A 625 3.46 -36.14 16.49
CA ALA A 625 4.20 -34.97 16.96
C ALA A 625 4.27 -33.84 15.90
N ARG A 626 4.18 -34.16 14.61
CA ARG A 626 4.03 -33.18 13.53
C ARG A 626 2.63 -32.57 13.56
N GLU A 627 1.59 -33.39 13.64
CA GLU A 627 0.20 -32.94 13.62
C GLU A 627 -0.14 -32.12 14.89
N TYR A 628 0.29 -32.58 16.08
CA TYR A 628 0.20 -31.82 17.33
C TYR A 628 0.92 -30.46 17.26
N ALA A 629 2.12 -30.41 16.67
CA ALA A 629 2.86 -29.16 16.53
C ALA A 629 2.18 -28.16 15.56
N LEU A 630 1.41 -28.64 14.59
CA LEU A 630 0.63 -27.80 13.68
C LEU A 630 -0.68 -27.33 14.32
N ASP A 631 -1.36 -28.18 15.08
CA ASP A 631 -2.60 -27.78 15.75
C ASP A 631 -2.35 -26.84 16.94
N ALA A 632 -1.29 -27.07 17.73
CA ALA A 632 -0.83 -26.14 18.77
C ALA A 632 -0.50 -24.73 18.21
N LEU A 633 -0.04 -24.65 16.96
CA LEU A 633 0.19 -23.39 16.25
C LEU A 633 -1.12 -22.79 15.70
N LYS A 634 -2.05 -23.62 15.20
CA LYS A 634 -3.36 -23.18 14.66
C LYS A 634 -4.34 -22.71 15.74
N THR A 635 -4.20 -23.21 16.97
CA THR A 635 -4.96 -22.84 18.18
C THR A 635 -4.34 -21.68 18.97
N GLY A 636 -3.08 -21.32 18.70
CA GLY A 636 -2.36 -20.26 19.43
C GLY A 636 -1.77 -20.71 20.79
N ALA A 637 -1.71 -22.02 21.05
CA ALA A 637 -1.01 -22.57 22.21
C ALA A 637 0.54 -22.49 22.08
N LYS A 638 1.05 -22.25 20.86
CA LYS A 638 2.46 -22.03 20.54
C LYS A 638 2.62 -20.87 19.55
N ASP A 639 3.62 -20.03 19.82
CA ASP A 639 3.82 -18.74 19.14
C ASP A 639 4.80 -18.82 17.96
N ILE A 640 5.73 -19.78 18.02
CA ILE A 640 6.90 -19.87 17.14
C ILE A 640 6.99 -21.29 16.56
N LEU A 641 7.16 -21.44 15.25
CA LEU A 641 7.49 -22.73 14.60
C LEU A 641 8.94 -22.73 14.10
N VAL A 642 9.80 -23.56 14.68
CA VAL A 642 11.16 -23.80 14.19
C VAL A 642 11.14 -24.98 13.22
N ALA A 643 11.46 -24.76 11.93
CA ALA A 643 11.27 -25.75 10.87
C ALA A 643 12.47 -25.93 9.92
N THR A 644 12.61 -27.14 9.37
CA THR A 644 13.50 -27.43 8.22
C THR A 644 12.72 -27.47 6.91
N ASP A 645 13.33 -27.12 5.77
CA ASP A 645 12.68 -27.03 4.44
C ASP A 645 11.74 -28.21 4.10
N VAL A 646 12.24 -29.44 4.19
CA VAL A 646 11.49 -30.68 3.89
C VAL A 646 10.22 -30.82 4.74
N ALA A 647 10.21 -30.27 5.95
CA ALA A 647 9.05 -30.26 6.82
C ALA A 647 8.15 -29.02 6.61
N GLY A 648 8.71 -27.90 6.15
CA GLY A 648 8.03 -26.63 5.88
C GLY A 648 7.29 -26.57 4.54
N ARG A 649 7.80 -27.23 3.50
CA ARG A 649 7.19 -27.24 2.16
C ARG A 649 5.88 -28.04 2.16
N GLY A 650 4.76 -27.34 2.17
CA GLY A 650 3.41 -27.94 2.12
C GLY A 650 2.66 -27.91 3.45
N ILE A 651 3.20 -27.27 4.50
CA ILE A 651 2.39 -26.93 5.66
C ILE A 651 1.40 -25.82 5.27
N ASP A 652 0.11 -26.09 5.46
CA ASP A 652 -0.92 -25.06 5.58
C ASP A 652 -0.88 -24.43 6.99
N VAL A 653 -0.18 -23.30 7.12
CA VAL A 653 -0.26 -22.40 8.28
C VAL A 653 -0.98 -21.13 7.84
N LYS A 654 -1.93 -20.66 8.65
CA LYS A 654 -2.63 -19.37 8.46
C LYS A 654 -1.60 -18.23 8.36
N ASP A 655 -1.83 -17.28 7.47
CA ASP A 655 -0.97 -16.14 7.12
C ASP A 655 0.02 -15.71 8.23
N VAL A 656 1.25 -16.19 8.13
CA VAL A 656 2.34 -15.94 9.09
C VAL A 656 2.77 -14.48 8.98
N SER A 657 2.94 -13.76 10.11
CA SER A 657 3.32 -12.33 10.05
C SER A 657 4.79 -12.15 9.66
N LEU A 658 5.66 -13.00 10.20
CA LEU A 658 7.10 -12.93 10.09
C LEU A 658 7.70 -14.31 9.81
N VAL A 659 8.51 -14.39 8.76
CA VAL A 659 9.44 -15.50 8.53
C VAL A 659 10.86 -15.06 8.89
N ILE A 660 11.60 -15.90 9.61
CA ILE A 660 13.02 -15.69 9.91
C ILE A 660 13.83 -16.84 9.28
N ASN A 661 14.60 -16.55 8.24
CA ASN A 661 15.64 -17.46 7.76
C ASN A 661 16.84 -17.33 8.70
N TYR A 662 16.92 -18.20 9.71
CA TYR A 662 18.08 -18.26 10.62
C TYR A 662 19.30 -18.81 9.87
N ASP A 663 19.08 -19.81 9.01
CA ASP A 663 20.03 -20.21 7.97
C ASP A 663 19.48 -19.80 6.60
N MET A 664 20.34 -19.35 5.68
CA MET A 664 19.95 -19.18 4.27
C MET A 664 19.68 -20.55 3.62
N THR A 665 18.90 -20.58 2.54
CA THR A 665 18.58 -21.82 1.80
C THR A 665 19.78 -22.34 0.98
N LYS A 666 19.60 -23.45 0.27
CA LYS A 666 20.55 -23.93 -0.77
C LYS A 666 20.16 -23.57 -2.21
N SER A 667 18.93 -23.14 -2.44
CA SER A 667 18.41 -22.63 -3.72
C SER A 667 17.66 -21.32 -3.47
N ILE A 668 17.59 -20.44 -4.47
CA ILE A 668 16.75 -19.24 -4.44
C ILE A 668 15.25 -19.59 -4.55
N GLU A 669 14.91 -20.75 -5.12
CA GLU A 669 13.52 -21.24 -5.21
C GLU A 669 13.01 -21.67 -3.82
N ASP A 670 13.85 -22.34 -3.03
CA ASP A 670 13.58 -22.60 -1.61
C ASP A 670 13.35 -21.30 -0.85
N TYR A 671 14.11 -20.25 -1.15
CA TYR A 671 13.99 -18.95 -0.49
C TYR A 671 12.63 -18.31 -0.76
N THR A 672 12.18 -18.28 -2.04
CA THR A 672 10.85 -17.77 -2.38
C THR A 672 9.74 -18.60 -1.74
N HIS A 673 9.89 -19.94 -1.68
CA HIS A 673 8.97 -20.85 -1.00
C HIS A 673 8.90 -20.69 0.53
N ARG A 674 9.99 -20.25 1.18
CA ARG A 674 10.02 -19.91 2.61
C ARG A 674 9.34 -18.56 2.87
N ILE A 675 9.72 -17.49 2.17
CA ILE A 675 9.16 -16.15 2.40
C ILE A 675 7.66 -16.09 2.04
N GLY A 676 7.23 -16.87 1.04
CA GLY A 676 5.84 -17.09 0.64
C GLY A 676 4.99 -17.93 1.63
N ARG A 677 5.47 -18.14 2.87
CA ARG A 677 4.61 -18.50 4.02
C ARG A 677 4.01 -17.25 4.69
N THR A 678 4.59 -16.08 4.47
CA THR A 678 4.00 -14.76 4.74
C THR A 678 3.35 -14.18 3.47
N GLY A 679 2.65 -13.05 3.58
CA GLY A 679 2.20 -12.26 2.40
C GLY A 679 1.07 -12.89 1.57
N ARG A 680 0.45 -13.97 2.08
CA ARG A 680 -0.68 -14.66 1.44
C ARG A 680 -1.95 -13.80 1.46
N ALA A 681 -2.88 -14.12 0.57
CA ALA A 681 -4.19 -13.45 0.42
C ALA A 681 -4.15 -11.90 0.30
N GLY A 682 -3.04 -11.34 -0.22
CA GLY A 682 -2.91 -9.90 -0.47
C GLY A 682 -2.46 -9.05 0.74
N LYS A 683 -2.16 -9.68 1.88
CA LYS A 683 -1.46 -9.01 2.99
C LYS A 683 0.00 -8.73 2.61
N LYS A 684 0.63 -7.73 3.22
CA LYS A 684 2.09 -7.61 3.19
C LYS A 684 2.69 -8.54 4.25
N GLY A 685 3.72 -9.28 3.88
CA GLY A 685 4.52 -10.12 4.80
C GLY A 685 5.87 -9.49 5.11
N LYS A 686 6.54 -9.97 6.16
CA LYS A 686 7.94 -9.64 6.45
C LYS A 686 8.79 -10.91 6.49
N ALA A 687 9.97 -10.86 5.87
CA ALA A 687 10.97 -11.91 5.93
C ALA A 687 12.32 -11.33 6.38
N ILE A 688 12.87 -11.82 7.48
CA ILE A 688 14.24 -11.48 7.94
C ILE A 688 15.15 -12.65 7.59
N THR A 689 16.33 -12.36 7.05
CA THR A 689 17.30 -13.37 6.61
C THR A 689 18.69 -13.05 7.13
N PHE A 690 19.30 -14.01 7.81
CA PHE A 690 20.71 -13.94 8.18
C PHE A 690 21.56 -14.53 7.05
N LEU A 691 22.56 -13.77 6.59
CA LEU A 691 23.57 -14.24 5.64
C LEU A 691 24.92 -14.37 6.32
N THR A 692 25.64 -15.42 5.96
CA THR A 692 27.01 -15.71 6.38
C THR A 692 27.93 -15.82 5.17
N PRO A 693 29.27 -15.81 5.35
CA PRO A 693 30.22 -16.06 4.26
C PRO A 693 30.09 -17.46 3.62
N GLU A 694 29.40 -18.41 4.26
CA GLU A 694 29.14 -19.74 3.71
C GLU A 694 28.06 -19.70 2.61
N ASP A 695 27.14 -18.74 2.66
CA ASP A 695 25.97 -18.62 1.79
C ASP A 695 26.26 -17.88 0.46
N LYS A 696 27.54 -17.62 0.17
CA LYS A 696 28.06 -16.81 -0.95
C LYS A 696 27.46 -17.18 -2.32
N ASP A 697 27.20 -18.47 -2.54
CA ASP A 697 26.75 -19.02 -3.83
C ASP A 697 25.28 -18.65 -4.14
N LEU A 698 24.58 -17.96 -3.23
CA LEU A 698 23.24 -17.38 -3.46
C LEU A 698 23.22 -15.85 -3.42
N PHE A 699 24.36 -15.18 -3.17
CA PHE A 699 24.40 -13.73 -2.97
C PHE A 699 23.94 -12.95 -4.21
N TYR A 700 24.29 -13.42 -5.42
CA TYR A 700 23.84 -12.81 -6.66
C TYR A 700 22.33 -12.92 -6.84
N ASP A 701 21.76 -14.13 -6.75
CA ASP A 701 20.34 -14.36 -7.03
C ASP A 701 19.44 -13.73 -5.95
N LEU A 702 19.87 -13.76 -4.68
CA LEU A 702 19.20 -13.04 -3.59
C LEU A 702 19.25 -11.51 -3.80
N LYS A 703 20.39 -10.96 -4.24
CA LYS A 703 20.49 -9.53 -4.61
C LYS A 703 19.53 -9.18 -5.74
N GLN A 704 19.36 -10.04 -6.75
CA GLN A 704 18.32 -9.81 -7.77
C GLN A 704 16.92 -9.83 -7.15
N CYS A 705 16.57 -10.83 -6.34
CA CYS A 705 15.27 -10.92 -5.66
C CYS A 705 14.95 -9.71 -4.75
N LEU A 706 15.96 -9.07 -4.16
CA LEU A 706 15.80 -7.83 -3.39
C LEU A 706 15.62 -6.60 -4.29
N LEU A 707 16.37 -6.51 -5.40
CA LEU A 707 16.27 -5.39 -6.36
C LEU A 707 14.99 -5.44 -7.20
N GLU A 708 14.41 -6.62 -7.42
CA GLU A 708 13.12 -6.80 -8.07
C GLU A 708 11.92 -6.50 -7.15
N SER A 709 12.13 -6.41 -5.82
CA SER A 709 11.06 -6.08 -4.88
C SER A 709 10.94 -4.56 -4.69
N PRO A 710 9.77 -3.95 -4.96
CA PRO A 710 9.55 -2.51 -4.72
C PRO A 710 9.27 -2.19 -3.24
N ILE A 711 9.24 -3.19 -2.35
CA ILE A 711 8.99 -3.04 -0.91
C ILE A 711 10.28 -3.26 -0.10
N SER A 712 11.16 -4.15 -0.56
CA SER A 712 12.44 -4.44 0.09
C SER A 712 13.49 -3.37 -0.20
N SER A 713 14.48 -3.25 0.68
CA SER A 713 15.71 -2.49 0.43
C SER A 713 16.89 -3.45 0.42
N CYS A 714 17.60 -3.56 -0.71
CA CYS A 714 18.85 -4.33 -0.76
C CYS A 714 19.91 -3.64 0.13
N PRO A 715 20.50 -4.33 1.13
CA PRO A 715 21.52 -3.71 1.96
C PRO A 715 22.78 -3.46 1.13
N ILE A 716 23.45 -2.32 1.39
CA ILE A 716 24.64 -1.86 0.65
C ILE A 716 25.76 -2.91 0.70
N GLU A 717 25.88 -3.60 1.83
CA GLU A 717 26.84 -4.69 2.07
C GLU A 717 26.68 -5.84 1.05
N LEU A 718 25.46 -6.33 0.84
CA LEU A 718 25.17 -7.37 -0.16
C LEU A 718 25.22 -6.81 -1.58
N ALA A 719 24.69 -5.60 -1.81
CA ALA A 719 24.68 -4.97 -3.13
C ALA A 719 26.10 -4.83 -3.72
N ASN A 720 27.08 -4.52 -2.85
CA ASN A 720 28.48 -4.30 -3.22
C ASN A 720 29.40 -5.51 -2.95
N HIS A 721 28.91 -6.62 -2.37
CA HIS A 721 29.74 -7.80 -2.08
C HIS A 721 30.37 -8.37 -3.37
N PRO A 722 31.65 -8.78 -3.40
CA PRO A 722 32.29 -9.32 -4.61
C PRO A 722 31.53 -10.50 -5.21
N ASP A 723 31.16 -11.48 -4.39
CA ASP A 723 30.40 -12.67 -4.82
C ASP A 723 28.95 -12.37 -5.26
N ALA A 724 28.43 -11.18 -4.94
CA ALA A 724 27.12 -10.72 -5.40
C ALA A 724 27.14 -10.02 -6.78
N GLN A 725 28.28 -9.94 -7.47
CA GLN A 725 28.37 -9.23 -8.76
C GLN A 725 28.17 -10.14 -9.98
N ASN A 726 28.47 -11.44 -9.87
CA ASN A 726 28.44 -12.39 -10.98
C ASN A 726 27.58 -13.61 -10.63
N LYS A 727 27.00 -14.28 -11.63
CA LYS A 727 26.22 -15.50 -11.39
C LYS A 727 27.11 -16.62 -10.83
N PRO A 728 26.61 -17.47 -9.91
CA PRO A 728 27.34 -18.63 -9.40
C PRO A 728 27.88 -19.50 -10.54
N GLY A 729 29.09 -20.03 -10.38
CA GLY A 729 29.76 -20.84 -11.41
C GLY A 729 30.30 -20.07 -12.64
N THR A 730 30.04 -18.76 -12.77
CA THR A 730 30.62 -17.96 -13.87
C THR A 730 32.13 -17.79 -13.63
N ILE A 731 32.95 -18.30 -14.54
CA ILE A 731 34.41 -18.09 -14.49
C ILE A 731 34.71 -16.63 -14.84
N VAL A 732 34.85 -15.79 -13.81
CA VAL A 732 35.29 -14.41 -13.95
C VAL A 732 36.76 -14.40 -14.36
N GLN A 733 37.04 -14.03 -15.61
CA GLN A 733 38.39 -13.65 -16.00
C GLN A 733 38.80 -12.42 -15.18
N LYS A 734 39.68 -12.60 -14.18
CA LYS A 734 40.27 -11.49 -13.43
C LYS A 734 40.91 -10.52 -14.41
N ARG A 735 40.72 -9.22 -14.21
CA ARG A 735 41.41 -8.21 -15.00
C ARG A 735 42.88 -8.23 -14.60
N ARG A 736 43.78 -8.29 -15.60
CA ARG A 736 45.25 -8.28 -15.48
C ARG A 736 45.85 -7.12 -14.66
N GLN A 737 45.05 -6.17 -14.20
CA GLN A 737 45.47 -5.06 -13.35
C GLN A 737 45.58 -5.45 -11.87
N ASP A 738 44.91 -6.52 -11.44
CA ASP A 738 44.96 -7.00 -10.05
C ASP A 738 46.15 -7.96 -9.76
N GLU A 739 47.01 -8.21 -10.77
CA GLU A 739 48.14 -9.15 -10.69
C GLU A 739 49.48 -8.49 -10.31
N THR A 740 49.52 -7.17 -10.08
CA THR A 740 50.76 -6.45 -9.73
C THR A 740 51.14 -6.64 -8.26
N LEU A 741 51.63 -7.84 -7.91
CA LEU A 741 52.54 -7.99 -6.77
C LEU A 741 53.90 -7.36 -7.12
N TYR A 742 54.42 -6.55 -6.19
CA TYR A 742 55.83 -6.19 -5.99
C TYR A 742 56.75 -5.98 -7.21
N ARG A 743 57.08 -4.70 -7.46
CA ARG A 743 58.45 -4.25 -7.73
C ARG A 743 58.74 -2.98 -6.94
#